data_AF-A0A955J338-F1
#
_entry.id   AF-A0A955J338-F1
#
_cell.length_a   1.000
_cell.length_b   1.000
_cell.length_c   1.000
_cell.angle_alpha   90.00
_cell.angle_beta   90.00
_cell.angle_gamma   90.00
#
_symmetry.space_group_name_H-M   'P 1'
#
loop_
_entity.id
_entity.type
_entity.pdbx_description
1 polymer ?
#
loop_
_entity_poly.entity_id
_entity_poly.type
_entity_poly.pdbx_seq_one_letter_code
_entity_poly.pdbx_strand_id
1 'polypeptide(L)'
;IGFRGNQHNPLVGLVPTTSLFDVFRLMGQWAFDYSYFTAIDNTLKYNSYYYLSSSLILLQFLLFALIFSTLFLLKSKPTFYKFALALSLVGIFLTKGNLEPFAFLYEWLYHNFPGFFIYREPYTKFIIYAHLGYSLLLGYALEPFYKYLKSMYSINLFAYYIVLSLFISVQVFPVFTSSMYLTKNTGPIRSSYIKVPDYWHEALNYTNDLEGRILNLPYMDSAQYLWEYGAVYIGSVMSYLGKAESTSAHWYYTPLFLDDANTYALYKDTPYFKNFLSYLNISYVVHEKDRDWRWKEFNKDRVGPKKLQTFLDSRDYLTKTTSFGTYTAEHLQKVDAQHPLTWPPGAKTLTNEDNQAYTTLLKNNLEGESILDLYEVDDSVKLPFVYTSNNVMHIAGEPNDIVVPLSFPDFDTSSVLLFSNSAPLKDTIANSYLVPKILNDRACSMICFEFKTLHASDYELFLNKSGVLKSVNQINYRILDTNSTEIYTNNISIDSPDLWASLGQASLNPNTTYILAIDSIQDSGPPLMVPKAGLAHLIDTLLLPFLEQQHFSAEQVHLLGILDLNSINSKLSDSVHISFNGDDSSIVGITRVKILDDTPEGAAHLVIPLSKMPDNTISMTLNSEENLGNYLFIYEVGNSVSSLKIENLNFNFKPQLKFAFKNSVDSTNLPITPLEFTALDYLHYKVTVPRDQLNKHLVINQGYAPYWQASVNGKVLEDHYPVNLYVNGWYLDEKAFEDAAFNDSNLDIDIIYLPNLYATYGVYITVLGYVFCIVYLIFVSFRPLTIKTPSN
;
A
#
# COMPACT_ATOMS: atom_id res chain seq x y z
N ILE A 1 0.77 8.52 -11.82
CA ILE A 1 1.40 7.26 -11.31
C ILE A 1 0.35 6.15 -11.41
N GLY A 2 0.39 5.36 -12.49
CA GLY A 2 -0.66 4.41 -12.90
C GLY A 2 -0.38 2.95 -12.51
N PHE A 3 -0.05 2.68 -11.25
CA PHE A 3 0.20 1.31 -10.76
C PHE A 3 -1.07 0.60 -10.22
N ARG A 4 -2.24 1.26 -10.23
CA ARG A 4 -3.50 0.68 -9.73
C ARG A 4 -4.25 -0.19 -10.74
N GLY A 5 -3.81 -0.26 -12.00
CA GLY A 5 -4.62 -0.82 -13.09
C GLY A 5 -4.48 -2.33 -13.38
N ASN A 6 -3.41 -3.01 -12.97
CA ASN A 6 -3.20 -4.42 -13.31
C ASN A 6 -2.39 -5.17 -12.24
N GLN A 7 -2.97 -5.37 -11.05
CA GLN A 7 -2.32 -6.18 -10.01
C GLN A 7 -2.26 -7.68 -10.35
N HIS A 8 -2.95 -8.14 -11.40
CA HIS A 8 -2.95 -9.56 -11.79
C HIS A 8 -1.78 -9.99 -12.66
N ASN A 9 -0.93 -9.07 -13.15
CA ASN A 9 0.31 -9.46 -13.83
C ASN A 9 1.46 -8.49 -13.52
N PRO A 10 2.27 -8.76 -12.47
CA PRO A 10 3.41 -7.91 -12.10
C PRO A 10 4.46 -7.76 -13.21
N LEU A 11 4.43 -8.62 -14.25
CA LEU A 11 5.33 -8.52 -15.41
C LEU A 11 4.95 -7.40 -16.40
N VAL A 12 3.70 -6.92 -16.37
CA VAL A 12 3.20 -5.93 -17.35
C VAL A 12 3.48 -4.48 -16.92
N GLY A 13 3.66 -4.23 -15.61
CA GLY A 13 3.75 -2.87 -15.07
C GLY A 13 5.12 -2.19 -15.17
N LEU A 14 6.22 -2.93 -15.38
CA LEU A 14 7.59 -2.39 -15.30
C LEU A 14 8.36 -2.38 -16.63
N VAL A 15 7.87 -3.11 -17.64
CA VAL A 15 8.60 -3.40 -18.89
C VAL A 15 8.07 -2.70 -20.17
N PRO A 16 6.88 -2.05 -20.26
CA PRO A 16 6.34 -1.61 -21.56
C PRO A 16 7.21 -0.66 -22.37
N THR A 17 8.18 0.02 -21.73
CA THR A 17 8.95 1.08 -22.39
C THR A 17 10.37 0.69 -22.78
N THR A 18 10.87 -0.47 -22.33
CA THR A 18 12.23 -0.90 -22.70
C THR A 18 12.20 -1.64 -24.03
N SER A 19 12.91 -1.13 -25.03
CA SER A 19 13.05 -1.86 -26.30
C SER A 19 14.14 -2.93 -26.20
N LEU A 20 14.05 -3.98 -27.03
CA LEU A 20 15.15 -4.94 -27.16
C LEU A 20 16.47 -4.25 -27.57
N PHE A 21 16.39 -3.15 -28.33
CA PHE A 21 17.55 -2.33 -28.67
C PHE A 21 18.21 -1.71 -27.45
N ASP A 22 17.43 -1.27 -26.46
CA ASP A 22 17.98 -0.71 -25.22
C ASP A 22 18.61 -1.79 -24.35
N VAL A 23 18.05 -3.02 -24.35
CA VAL A 23 18.72 -4.18 -23.72
C VAL A 23 20.07 -4.45 -24.36
N PHE A 24 20.14 -4.46 -25.70
CA PHE A 24 21.41 -4.61 -26.40
C PHE A 24 22.40 -3.50 -26.04
N ARG A 25 21.91 -2.26 -25.92
CA ARG A 25 22.70 -1.09 -25.57
C ARG A 25 23.12 -1.00 -24.10
N LEU A 26 22.73 -1.97 -23.27
CA LEU A 26 22.90 -1.92 -21.82
C LEU A 26 22.22 -0.68 -21.20
N MET A 27 21.06 -0.32 -21.75
CA MET A 27 20.22 0.83 -21.40
C MET A 27 18.77 0.45 -21.09
N GLY A 28 18.46 -0.83 -20.95
CA GLY A 28 17.10 -1.32 -20.73
C GLY A 28 16.57 -1.17 -19.30
N GLN A 29 17.19 -0.35 -18.46
CA GLN A 29 16.60 0.02 -17.17
C GLN A 29 15.54 1.08 -17.42
N TRP A 30 14.37 0.96 -16.78
CA TRP A 30 13.32 1.98 -16.84
C TRP A 30 13.82 3.38 -16.45
N ALA A 31 14.87 3.45 -15.61
CA ALA A 31 15.57 4.68 -15.23
C ALA A 31 16.40 5.32 -16.36
N PHE A 32 16.35 4.82 -17.59
CA PHE A 32 16.86 5.49 -18.79
C PHE A 32 15.75 5.95 -19.74
N ASP A 33 14.49 5.57 -19.50
CA ASP A 33 13.37 5.93 -20.36
C ASP A 33 13.00 7.42 -20.20
N TYR A 34 13.10 8.15 -21.32
CA TYR A 34 12.81 9.57 -21.42
C TYR A 34 11.38 9.93 -21.00
N SER A 35 10.40 9.04 -21.24
CA SER A 35 9.00 9.29 -20.88
C SER A 35 8.80 9.45 -19.37
N TYR A 36 9.60 8.72 -18.60
CA TYR A 36 9.64 8.82 -17.14
C TYR A 36 10.29 10.15 -16.69
N PHE A 37 11.36 10.60 -17.36
CA PHE A 37 12.08 11.83 -17.00
C PHE A 37 11.50 13.12 -17.55
N THR A 38 10.58 13.07 -18.53
CA THR A 38 9.84 14.28 -18.91
C THR A 38 9.06 14.88 -17.76
N ALA A 39 8.70 14.08 -16.74
CA ALA A 39 8.08 14.55 -15.51
C ALA A 39 9.10 14.96 -14.41
N ILE A 40 10.38 14.58 -14.55
CA ILE A 40 11.35 14.46 -13.46
C ILE A 40 12.72 15.04 -13.94
N ASP A 41 12.79 16.38 -14.00
CA ASP A 41 13.98 17.27 -14.11
C ASP A 41 15.05 17.18 -15.25
N ASN A 42 15.62 18.35 -15.57
CA ASN A 42 16.78 18.71 -16.41
C ASN A 42 18.13 18.00 -16.15
N THR A 43 18.45 17.54 -14.94
CA THR A 43 19.76 16.88 -14.69
C THR A 43 19.74 15.38 -15.03
N LEU A 44 18.67 14.66 -14.69
CA LEU A 44 18.43 13.32 -15.25
C LEU A 44 18.14 13.39 -16.74
N LYS A 45 17.47 14.45 -17.19
CA LYS A 45 17.42 14.81 -18.62
C LYS A 45 18.80 15.02 -19.23
N TYR A 46 19.79 15.60 -18.57
CA TYR A 46 21.13 15.73 -19.17
C TYR A 46 21.72 14.36 -19.46
N ASN A 47 21.61 13.41 -18.52
CA ASN A 47 22.08 12.04 -18.75
C ASN A 47 21.25 11.33 -19.81
N SER A 48 19.92 11.47 -19.81
CA SER A 48 19.09 10.86 -20.84
C SER A 48 19.33 11.52 -22.21
N TYR A 49 19.42 12.84 -22.34
CA TYR A 49 19.84 13.54 -23.57
C TYR A 49 21.23 13.12 -24.03
N TYR A 50 22.16 12.93 -23.09
CA TYR A 50 23.51 12.44 -23.41
C TYR A 50 23.42 11.06 -24.07
N TYR A 51 22.75 10.12 -23.41
CA TYR A 51 22.56 8.74 -23.87
C TYR A 51 21.58 8.57 -25.04
N LEU A 52 20.71 9.55 -25.27
CA LEU A 52 19.75 9.60 -26.38
C LEU A 52 20.25 10.47 -27.53
N SER A 53 21.43 11.09 -27.41
CA SER A 53 22.04 11.80 -28.53
C SER A 53 22.37 10.81 -29.64
N SER A 54 21.97 11.12 -30.88
CA SER A 54 22.14 10.20 -32.03
C SER A 54 23.59 9.75 -32.21
N SER A 55 24.55 10.63 -31.90
CA SER A 55 25.97 10.32 -31.93
C SER A 55 26.35 9.26 -30.90
N LEU A 56 25.87 9.38 -29.65
CA LEU A 56 26.21 8.41 -28.63
C LEU A 56 25.48 7.08 -28.82
N ILE A 57 24.22 7.11 -29.28
CA ILE A 57 23.50 5.92 -29.73
C ILE A 57 24.32 5.18 -30.78
N LEU A 58 24.82 5.89 -31.79
CA LEU A 58 25.67 5.31 -32.83
C LEU A 58 26.96 4.72 -32.24
N LEU A 59 27.65 5.43 -31.34
CA LEU A 59 28.88 4.93 -30.70
C LEU A 59 28.61 3.64 -29.88
N GLN A 60 27.48 3.56 -29.18
CA GLN A 60 27.07 2.35 -28.47
C GLN A 60 26.85 1.20 -29.45
N PHE A 61 26.09 1.41 -30.54
CA PHE A 61 25.92 0.39 -31.57
C PHE A 61 27.24 -0.03 -32.22
N LEU A 62 28.18 0.90 -32.42
CA LEU A 62 29.53 0.58 -32.91
C LEU A 62 30.31 -0.30 -31.94
N LEU A 63 30.17 -0.10 -30.62
CA LEU A 63 30.76 -0.98 -29.61
C LEU A 63 30.18 -2.40 -29.71
N PHE A 64 28.86 -2.55 -29.83
CA PHE A 64 28.24 -3.86 -30.02
C PHE A 64 28.62 -4.50 -31.36
N ALA A 65 28.66 -3.71 -32.44
CA ALA A 65 29.15 -4.17 -33.73
C ALA A 65 30.59 -4.68 -33.62
N LEU A 66 31.46 -4.00 -32.86
CA LEU A 66 32.82 -4.46 -32.57
C LEU A 66 32.81 -5.78 -31.79
N ILE A 67 32.05 -5.88 -30.69
CA ILE A 67 31.95 -7.10 -29.87
C ILE A 67 31.49 -8.31 -30.72
N PHE A 68 30.42 -8.14 -31.48
CA PHE A 68 29.84 -9.20 -32.31
C PHE A 68 30.56 -9.40 -33.65
N SER A 69 31.45 -8.48 -34.06
CA SER A 69 32.32 -8.69 -35.24
C SER A 69 33.18 -9.95 -35.09
N THR A 70 33.46 -10.38 -33.84
CA THR A 70 34.14 -11.64 -33.53
C THR A 70 33.48 -12.86 -34.17
N LEU A 71 32.17 -12.83 -34.43
CA LEU A 71 31.46 -13.90 -35.11
C LEU A 71 32.00 -14.16 -36.52
N PHE A 72 32.51 -13.11 -37.16
CA PHE A 72 33.04 -13.09 -38.53
C PHE A 72 34.56 -13.02 -38.58
N LEU A 73 35.20 -12.28 -37.66
CA LEU A 73 36.64 -12.04 -37.66
C LEU A 73 37.46 -13.22 -37.10
N LEU A 74 36.88 -14.02 -36.19
CA LEU A 74 37.58 -15.17 -35.62
C LEU A 74 37.45 -16.39 -36.54
N LYS A 75 38.56 -16.76 -37.18
CA LYS A 75 38.66 -17.97 -38.00
C LYS A 75 38.39 -19.25 -37.20
N SER A 76 38.83 -19.29 -35.95
CA SER A 76 38.58 -20.40 -35.02
C SER A 76 37.93 -19.86 -33.75
N LYS A 77 36.88 -20.55 -33.28
CA LYS A 77 36.08 -20.16 -32.11
C LYS A 77 36.45 -21.07 -30.94
N PRO A 78 37.41 -20.69 -30.08
CA PRO A 78 37.82 -21.53 -28.95
C PRO A 78 36.65 -21.78 -28.01
N THR A 79 36.73 -22.84 -27.19
CA THR A 79 35.64 -23.20 -26.26
C THR A 79 35.24 -22.04 -25.35
N PHE A 80 36.23 -21.29 -24.86
CA PHE A 80 35.98 -20.13 -23.99
C PHE A 80 35.26 -18.99 -24.71
N TYR A 81 35.51 -18.79 -26.01
CA TYR A 81 34.72 -17.85 -26.83
C TYR A 81 33.26 -18.29 -26.94
N LYS A 82 33.00 -19.57 -27.19
CA LYS A 82 31.63 -20.11 -27.27
C LYS A 82 30.89 -19.94 -25.94
N PHE A 83 31.59 -20.16 -24.83
CA PHE A 83 31.06 -19.89 -23.49
C PHE A 83 30.69 -18.41 -23.32
N ALA A 84 31.59 -17.48 -23.66
CA ALA A 84 31.31 -16.05 -23.58
C ALA A 84 30.12 -15.63 -24.46
N LEU A 85 30.03 -16.17 -25.68
CA LEU A 85 28.90 -15.95 -26.58
C LEU A 85 27.58 -16.49 -26.00
N ALA A 86 27.59 -17.72 -25.49
CA ALA A 86 26.42 -18.30 -24.84
C ALA A 86 25.99 -17.49 -23.62
N LEU A 87 26.94 -17.06 -22.79
CA LEU A 87 26.71 -16.23 -21.63
C LEU A 87 26.07 -14.88 -22.00
N SER A 88 26.56 -14.21 -23.04
CA SER A 88 25.94 -12.98 -23.56
C SER A 88 24.52 -13.23 -24.06
N LEU A 89 24.30 -14.24 -24.89
CA LEU A 89 22.98 -14.51 -25.47
C LEU A 89 21.94 -14.89 -24.41
N VAL A 90 22.32 -15.74 -23.45
CA VAL A 90 21.47 -16.09 -22.30
C VAL A 90 21.24 -14.86 -21.43
N GLY A 91 22.27 -14.07 -21.16
CA GLY A 91 22.16 -12.83 -20.40
C GLY A 91 21.18 -11.84 -21.03
N ILE A 92 21.28 -11.59 -22.34
CA ILE A 92 20.34 -10.72 -23.09
C ILE A 92 18.93 -11.28 -23.01
N PHE A 93 18.74 -12.58 -23.25
CA PHE A 93 17.44 -13.24 -23.19
C PHE A 93 16.77 -13.11 -21.82
N LEU A 94 17.53 -13.29 -20.73
CA LEU A 94 16.99 -13.14 -19.37
C LEU A 94 16.76 -11.67 -18.99
N THR A 95 17.66 -10.78 -19.43
CA THR A 95 17.59 -9.34 -19.15
C THR A 95 16.39 -8.67 -19.82
N LYS A 96 16.02 -9.09 -21.04
CA LYS A 96 14.85 -8.54 -21.74
C LYS A 96 13.52 -8.89 -21.07
N GLY A 97 13.48 -9.89 -20.17
CA GLY A 97 12.25 -10.33 -19.55
C GLY A 97 11.21 -10.86 -20.54
N ASN A 98 9.97 -10.38 -20.39
CA ASN A 98 8.81 -10.70 -21.22
C ASN A 98 8.72 -9.88 -22.53
N LEU A 99 9.79 -9.18 -22.94
CA LEU A 99 9.82 -8.56 -24.26
C LEU A 99 9.94 -9.62 -25.36
N GLU A 100 9.36 -9.39 -26.53
CA GLU A 100 9.57 -10.28 -27.68
C GLU A 100 11.00 -10.16 -28.26
N PRO A 101 11.53 -11.21 -28.92
CA PRO A 101 10.95 -12.55 -29.11
C PRO A 101 11.06 -13.43 -27.87
N PHE A 102 10.24 -14.49 -27.79
CA PHE A 102 10.28 -15.50 -26.72
C PHE A 102 9.88 -14.96 -25.34
N ALA A 103 8.95 -14.01 -25.29
CA ALA A 103 8.34 -13.55 -24.04
C ALA A 103 7.81 -14.73 -23.20
N PHE A 104 7.12 -15.66 -23.87
CA PHE A 104 6.50 -16.84 -23.27
C PHE A 104 7.45 -17.70 -22.43
N LEU A 105 8.74 -17.78 -22.79
CA LEU A 105 9.69 -18.61 -22.05
C LEU A 105 10.08 -17.95 -20.73
N TYR A 106 10.24 -16.64 -20.70
CA TYR A 106 10.48 -15.90 -19.46
C TYR A 106 9.26 -15.97 -18.54
N GLU A 107 8.05 -15.77 -19.10
CA GLU A 107 6.79 -15.91 -18.36
C GLU A 107 6.61 -17.32 -17.80
N TRP A 108 6.93 -18.34 -18.60
CA TRP A 108 6.91 -19.73 -18.14
C TRP A 108 7.87 -19.94 -16.97
N LEU A 109 9.11 -19.45 -17.05
CA LEU A 109 10.06 -19.53 -15.93
C LEU A 109 9.53 -18.81 -14.68
N TYR A 110 9.00 -17.60 -14.85
CA TYR A 110 8.45 -16.80 -13.75
C TYR A 110 7.32 -17.51 -13.01
N HIS A 111 6.40 -18.16 -13.72
CA HIS A 111 5.26 -18.84 -13.12
C HIS A 111 5.53 -20.28 -12.68
N ASN A 112 6.46 -20.99 -13.33
CA ASN A 112 6.63 -22.44 -13.14
C ASN A 112 7.95 -22.83 -12.47
N PHE A 113 8.99 -21.99 -12.49
CA PHE A 113 10.28 -22.31 -11.89
C PHE A 113 10.34 -21.79 -10.44
N PRO A 114 10.48 -22.66 -9.43
CA PRO A 114 10.53 -22.25 -8.03
C PRO A 114 11.58 -21.16 -7.76
N GLY A 115 11.15 -20.07 -7.13
CA GLY A 115 12.03 -18.94 -6.80
C GLY A 115 12.30 -17.95 -7.95
N PHE A 116 11.92 -18.25 -9.20
CA PHE A 116 12.19 -17.32 -10.31
C PHE A 116 11.37 -16.04 -10.24
N PHE A 117 10.25 -16.04 -9.51
CA PHE A 117 9.41 -14.87 -9.27
C PHE A 117 10.16 -13.68 -8.62
N ILE A 118 11.28 -13.96 -7.93
CA ILE A 118 12.15 -12.94 -7.32
C ILE A 118 12.76 -12.03 -8.40
N TYR A 119 12.92 -12.53 -9.61
CA TYR A 119 13.42 -11.77 -10.77
C TYR A 119 12.31 -10.98 -11.48
N ARG A 120 11.40 -10.35 -10.73
CA ARG A 120 10.35 -9.49 -11.31
C ARG A 120 10.88 -8.27 -12.08
N GLU A 121 12.13 -7.88 -11.79
CA GLU A 121 12.89 -6.86 -12.53
C GLU A 121 14.05 -7.53 -13.30
N PRO A 122 13.78 -8.15 -14.46
CA PRO A 122 14.77 -8.96 -15.18
C PRO A 122 16.06 -8.18 -15.48
N TYR A 123 15.91 -6.92 -15.92
CA TYR A 123 17.04 -6.11 -16.35
C TYR A 123 18.08 -5.96 -15.23
N THR A 124 17.68 -5.47 -14.06
CA THR A 124 18.63 -5.16 -12.96
C THR A 124 19.31 -6.39 -12.38
N LYS A 125 18.74 -7.59 -12.59
CA LYS A 125 19.26 -8.85 -12.04
C LYS A 125 20.10 -9.65 -13.03
N PHE A 126 19.69 -9.70 -14.30
CA PHE A 126 20.34 -10.54 -15.30
C PHE A 126 21.35 -9.81 -16.20
N ILE A 127 21.34 -8.47 -16.21
CA ILE A 127 22.24 -7.68 -17.06
C ILE A 127 23.73 -7.99 -16.79
N ILE A 128 24.08 -8.44 -15.57
CA ILE A 128 25.46 -8.81 -15.23
C ILE A 128 26.00 -9.96 -16.09
N TYR A 129 25.16 -10.91 -16.50
CA TYR A 129 25.56 -12.00 -17.41
C TYR A 129 25.86 -11.47 -18.81
N ALA A 130 25.02 -10.54 -19.30
CA ALA A 130 25.26 -9.87 -20.58
C ALA A 130 26.57 -9.06 -20.54
N HIS A 131 26.78 -8.26 -19.48
CA HIS A 131 28.03 -7.50 -19.27
C HIS A 131 29.25 -8.42 -19.27
N LEU A 132 29.24 -9.49 -18.47
CA LEU A 132 30.38 -10.39 -18.36
C LEU A 132 30.69 -11.06 -19.71
N GLY A 133 29.67 -11.56 -20.41
CA GLY A 133 29.85 -12.12 -21.74
C GLY A 133 30.40 -11.09 -22.74
N TYR A 134 29.86 -9.87 -22.73
CA TYR A 134 30.31 -8.77 -23.61
C TYR A 134 31.76 -8.37 -23.33
N SER A 135 32.18 -8.26 -22.06
CA SER A 135 33.57 -7.94 -21.72
C SER A 135 34.54 -9.00 -22.22
N LEU A 136 34.19 -10.29 -22.11
CA LEU A 136 35.01 -11.39 -22.62
C LEU A 136 35.08 -11.39 -24.14
N LEU A 137 33.94 -11.21 -24.82
CA LEU A 137 33.87 -11.12 -26.28
C LEU A 137 34.61 -9.89 -26.82
N LEU A 138 34.55 -8.76 -26.11
CA LEU A 138 35.31 -7.56 -26.46
C LEU A 138 36.81 -7.86 -26.48
N GLY A 139 37.33 -8.56 -25.46
CA GLY A 139 38.73 -8.99 -25.42
C GLY A 139 39.14 -9.81 -26.64
N TYR A 140 38.26 -10.72 -27.10
CA TYR A 140 38.47 -11.47 -28.35
C TYR A 140 38.38 -10.60 -29.62
N ALA A 141 37.64 -9.49 -29.59
CA ALA A 141 37.47 -8.58 -30.71
C ALA A 141 38.70 -7.68 -30.94
N LEU A 142 39.40 -7.30 -29.86
CA LEU A 142 40.43 -6.26 -29.93
C LEU A 142 41.60 -6.63 -30.85
N GLU A 143 42.12 -7.86 -30.75
CA GLU A 143 43.30 -8.26 -31.54
C GLU A 143 43.01 -8.36 -33.05
N PRO A 144 41.98 -9.09 -33.52
CA PRO A 144 41.64 -9.12 -34.95
C PRO A 144 41.34 -7.73 -35.50
N PHE A 145 40.64 -6.90 -34.73
CA PHE A 145 40.29 -5.55 -35.14
C PHE A 145 41.52 -4.63 -35.22
N TYR A 146 42.44 -4.72 -34.26
CA TYR A 146 43.74 -4.03 -34.34
C TYR A 146 44.52 -4.45 -35.59
N LYS A 147 44.62 -5.76 -35.88
CA LYS A 147 45.30 -6.27 -37.08
C LYS A 147 44.67 -5.73 -38.37
N TYR A 148 43.34 -5.67 -38.42
CA TYR A 148 42.59 -5.08 -39.52
C TYR A 148 42.92 -3.59 -39.69
N LEU A 149 42.80 -2.78 -38.64
CA LEU A 149 43.10 -1.34 -38.70
C LEU A 149 44.58 -1.05 -39.01
N LYS A 150 45.50 -1.85 -38.45
CA LYS A 150 46.94 -1.75 -38.75
C LYS A 150 47.21 -1.97 -40.24
N SER A 151 46.54 -2.94 -40.85
CA SER A 151 46.69 -3.21 -42.29
C SER A 151 46.16 -2.09 -43.18
N MET A 152 45.13 -1.37 -42.72
CA MET A 152 44.45 -0.33 -43.50
C MET A 152 45.08 1.06 -43.31
N TYR A 153 45.51 1.39 -42.10
CA TYR A 153 45.90 2.76 -41.71
C TYR A 153 47.29 2.85 -41.05
N SER A 154 48.04 1.74 -40.97
CA SER A 154 49.36 1.69 -40.31
C SER A 154 49.36 2.19 -38.84
N ILE A 155 48.24 2.07 -38.13
CA ILE A 155 48.12 2.49 -36.74
C ILE A 155 49.00 1.62 -35.82
N ASN A 156 49.75 2.26 -34.91
CA ASN A 156 50.52 1.53 -33.90
C ASN A 156 49.62 1.07 -32.74
N LEU A 157 50.08 0.08 -31.97
CA LEU A 157 49.28 -0.55 -30.91
C LEU A 157 48.89 0.44 -29.79
N PHE A 158 49.78 1.37 -29.46
CA PHE A 158 49.55 2.36 -28.42
C PHE A 158 48.45 3.35 -28.81
N ALA A 159 48.51 3.90 -30.02
CA ALA A 159 47.48 4.78 -30.56
C ALA A 159 46.12 4.08 -30.64
N TYR A 160 46.09 2.80 -31.03
CA TYR A 160 44.87 1.99 -31.03
C TYR A 160 44.22 1.92 -29.64
N TYR A 161 44.99 1.57 -28.60
CA TYR A 161 44.46 1.51 -27.24
C TYR A 161 44.06 2.87 -26.68
N ILE A 162 44.74 3.96 -27.04
CA ILE A 162 44.31 5.32 -26.68
C ILE A 162 42.95 5.65 -27.31
N VAL A 163 42.80 5.44 -28.61
CA VAL A 163 41.54 5.71 -29.32
C VAL A 163 40.41 4.86 -28.76
N LEU A 164 40.66 3.58 -28.50
CA LEU A 164 39.69 2.69 -27.87
C LEU A 164 39.32 3.15 -26.45
N SER A 165 40.30 3.55 -25.65
CA SER A 165 40.05 4.07 -24.30
C SER A 165 39.24 5.35 -24.35
N LEU A 166 39.56 6.29 -25.25
CA LEU A 166 38.77 7.51 -25.45
C LEU A 166 37.34 7.18 -25.92
N PHE A 167 37.19 6.24 -26.85
CA PHE A 167 35.89 5.79 -27.32
C PHE A 167 35.02 5.21 -26.19
N ILE A 168 35.60 4.40 -25.31
CA ILE A 168 34.91 3.87 -24.12
C ILE A 168 34.64 4.99 -23.11
N SER A 169 35.62 5.84 -22.83
CA SER A 169 35.52 6.94 -21.87
C SER A 169 34.45 7.96 -22.23
N VAL A 170 34.22 8.21 -23.53
CA VAL A 170 33.08 9.01 -23.98
C VAL A 170 31.78 8.35 -23.54
N GLN A 171 31.58 7.05 -23.75
CA GLN A 171 30.33 6.38 -23.35
C GLN A 171 30.06 6.41 -21.84
N VAL A 172 31.10 6.49 -21.01
CA VAL A 172 30.98 6.60 -19.55
C VAL A 172 31.28 8.01 -19.03
N PHE A 173 31.27 9.03 -19.89
CA PHE A 173 31.62 10.41 -19.52
C PHE A 173 30.86 10.94 -18.29
N PRO A 174 29.56 10.66 -18.10
CA PRO A 174 28.83 11.07 -16.90
C PRO A 174 29.40 10.55 -15.57
N VAL A 175 30.13 9.43 -15.60
CA VAL A 175 30.86 8.90 -14.43
C VAL A 175 31.97 9.87 -14.02
N PHE A 176 32.72 10.39 -14.98
CA PHE A 176 33.87 11.26 -14.73
C PHE A 176 33.47 12.69 -14.35
N THR A 177 32.29 13.14 -14.76
CA THR A 177 31.78 14.48 -14.45
C THR A 177 30.93 14.52 -13.19
N SER A 178 30.67 13.38 -12.54
CA SER A 178 29.69 13.22 -11.47
C SER A 178 28.26 13.62 -11.85
N SER A 179 27.96 13.79 -13.15
CA SER A 179 26.62 14.19 -13.59
C SER A 179 25.56 13.10 -13.41
N MET A 180 25.98 11.88 -13.05
CA MET A 180 25.09 10.80 -12.61
C MET A 180 24.37 11.10 -11.30
N TYR A 181 24.93 11.98 -10.46
CA TYR A 181 24.32 12.38 -9.20
C TYR A 181 23.63 13.72 -9.34
N LEU A 182 22.46 13.83 -8.72
CA LEU A 182 21.76 15.10 -8.60
C LEU A 182 22.55 15.95 -7.61
N THR A 183 23.24 16.98 -8.07
CA THR A 183 24.02 17.89 -7.21
C THR A 183 23.18 19.03 -6.62
N LYS A 184 21.98 19.23 -7.16
CA LYS A 184 21.06 20.30 -6.78
C LYS A 184 19.64 19.75 -6.77
N ASN A 185 18.78 20.37 -5.97
CA ASN A 185 17.36 20.06 -6.01
C ASN A 185 16.73 20.65 -7.26
N THR A 186 15.76 19.94 -7.78
CA THR A 186 15.15 20.28 -9.04
C THR A 186 13.68 19.90 -9.06
N GLY A 187 12.86 20.86 -8.63
CA GLY A 187 11.45 20.61 -8.39
C GLY A 187 11.25 19.48 -7.38
N PRO A 188 10.52 18.40 -7.73
CA PRO A 188 10.19 17.32 -6.80
C PRO A 188 11.36 16.40 -6.49
N ILE A 189 12.49 16.48 -7.20
CA ILE A 189 13.64 15.63 -6.91
C ILE A 189 14.64 16.41 -6.08
N ARG A 190 15.14 15.76 -5.03
CA ARG A 190 16.18 16.34 -4.19
C ARG A 190 17.56 15.91 -4.64
N SER A 191 18.55 16.69 -4.22
CA SER A 191 19.96 16.34 -4.38
C SER A 191 20.23 14.93 -3.85
N SER A 192 21.12 14.22 -4.52
CA SER A 192 21.72 12.98 -4.02
C SER A 192 22.78 13.27 -2.93
N TYR A 193 23.21 14.52 -2.79
CA TYR A 193 24.12 14.93 -1.72
C TYR A 193 23.30 15.19 -0.48
N ILE A 194 23.37 14.26 0.46
CA ILE A 194 22.58 14.32 1.67
C ILE A 194 23.50 14.68 2.83
N LYS A 195 23.12 15.73 3.55
CA LYS A 195 23.64 16.02 4.89
C LYS A 195 22.46 15.91 5.85
N VAL A 196 22.45 14.84 6.64
CA VAL A 196 21.43 14.64 7.69
C VAL A 196 21.59 15.78 8.71
N PRO A 197 20.53 16.55 9.00
CA PRO A 197 20.60 17.63 9.98
C PRO A 197 20.85 17.14 11.41
N ASP A 198 21.49 17.97 12.23
CA ASP A 198 21.87 17.60 13.61
C ASP A 198 20.66 17.23 14.49
N TYR A 199 19.50 17.86 14.28
CA TYR A 199 18.28 17.54 15.02
C TYR A 199 17.78 16.11 14.78
N TRP A 200 18.09 15.49 13.64
CA TRP A 200 17.81 14.07 13.41
C TRP A 200 18.75 13.19 14.23
N HIS A 201 20.03 13.56 14.35
CA HIS A 201 20.96 12.83 15.22
C HIS A 201 20.56 12.92 16.69
N GLU A 202 20.10 14.10 17.14
CA GLU A 202 19.53 14.29 18.48
C GLU A 202 18.29 13.42 18.69
N ALA A 203 17.35 13.45 17.73
CA ALA A 203 16.13 12.64 17.78
C ALA A 203 16.46 11.14 17.82
N LEU A 204 17.36 10.67 16.96
CA LEU A 204 17.78 9.26 16.90
C LEU A 204 18.47 8.82 18.19
N ASN A 205 19.36 9.64 18.76
CA ASN A 205 20.00 9.33 20.02
C ASN A 205 18.98 9.22 21.15
N TYR A 206 17.97 10.10 21.16
CA TYR A 206 16.88 10.05 22.14
C TYR A 206 16.00 8.81 21.94
N THR A 207 15.60 8.51 20.71
CA THR A 207 14.65 7.43 20.42
C THR A 207 15.26 6.04 20.45
N ASN A 208 16.58 5.90 20.25
CA ASN A 208 17.26 4.62 20.30
C ASN A 208 17.19 3.91 21.66
N ASP A 209 16.96 4.66 22.73
CA ASP A 209 16.83 4.15 24.09
C ASP A 209 15.36 3.95 24.50
N LEU A 210 14.40 4.27 23.63
CA LEU A 210 12.97 4.08 23.90
C LEU A 210 12.53 2.65 23.56
N GLU A 211 11.66 2.10 24.39
CA GLU A 211 11.03 0.80 24.15
C GLU A 211 9.69 0.96 23.45
N GLY A 212 9.47 0.17 22.39
CA GLY A 212 8.21 0.14 21.65
C GLY A 212 8.29 0.83 20.29
N ARG A 213 7.15 0.81 19.58
CA ARG A 213 7.11 1.22 18.17
C ARG A 213 6.86 2.70 18.01
N ILE A 214 7.49 3.27 16.99
CA ILE A 214 7.36 4.67 16.62
C ILE A 214 6.54 4.79 15.33
N LEU A 215 5.45 5.55 15.35
CA LEU A 215 4.68 5.93 14.16
C LEU A 215 5.16 7.27 13.64
N ASN A 216 5.56 7.34 12.37
CA ASN A 216 6.01 8.59 11.77
C ASN A 216 4.88 9.26 10.97
N LEU A 217 4.60 10.51 11.27
CA LEU A 217 3.58 11.32 10.62
C LEU A 217 4.15 12.65 10.09
N PRO A 218 3.64 13.21 8.98
CA PRO A 218 2.56 12.67 8.16
C PRO A 218 3.02 11.44 7.36
N TYR A 219 2.09 10.56 7.05
CA TYR A 219 2.36 9.43 6.17
C TYR A 219 2.77 9.92 4.78
N MET A 220 3.90 9.40 4.28
CA MET A 220 4.34 9.60 2.90
C MET A 220 5.11 8.37 2.42
N ASP A 221 4.55 7.73 1.41
CA ASP A 221 5.15 6.84 0.43
C ASP A 221 6.64 7.08 0.16
N SER A 222 6.93 8.30 -0.29
CA SER A 222 8.26 8.82 -0.53
C SER A 222 8.34 10.19 0.14
N ALA A 223 9.11 10.27 1.23
CA ALA A 223 9.32 11.52 1.94
C ALA A 223 10.40 12.32 1.21
N GLN A 224 10.03 13.54 0.81
CA GLN A 224 10.98 14.56 0.41
C GLN A 224 11.20 15.47 1.59
N TYR A 225 12.45 15.71 1.98
CA TYR A 225 12.74 16.53 3.15
C TYR A 225 13.10 17.96 2.75
N LEU A 226 12.66 18.91 3.57
CA LEU A 226 12.95 20.35 3.55
C LEU A 226 14.33 20.63 4.17
N TRP A 227 15.32 19.80 3.87
CA TRP A 227 16.70 20.01 4.29
C TRP A 227 17.40 20.97 3.34
N GLU A 228 18.50 21.60 3.75
CA GLU A 228 19.28 22.50 2.90
C GLU A 228 19.63 21.83 1.55
N TYR A 229 20.28 20.67 1.60
CA TYR A 229 20.59 19.92 0.38
C TYR A 229 19.43 19.06 -0.13
N GLY A 230 18.30 19.02 0.58
CA GLY A 230 17.19 18.10 0.33
C GLY A 230 17.56 16.64 0.57
N ALA A 231 16.53 15.80 0.67
CA ALA A 231 16.67 14.35 0.57
C ALA A 231 15.36 13.74 0.06
N VAL A 232 15.46 12.65 -0.69
CA VAL A 232 14.32 11.79 -1.02
C VAL A 232 14.59 10.43 -0.42
N TYR A 233 13.67 9.96 0.42
CA TYR A 233 13.70 8.62 0.97
C TYR A 233 12.35 7.95 0.72
N ILE A 234 12.36 6.62 0.63
CA ILE A 234 11.12 5.84 0.68
C ILE A 234 10.85 5.60 2.17
N GLY A 235 9.79 6.17 2.74
CA GLY A 235 9.56 6.11 4.20
C GLY A 235 10.29 7.17 5.03
N SER A 236 10.52 6.88 6.33
CA SER A 236 11.09 7.82 7.32
C SER A 236 12.60 7.67 7.51
N VAL A 237 13.31 8.76 7.78
CA VAL A 237 14.71 8.76 8.24
C VAL A 237 14.88 7.94 9.53
N MET A 238 13.87 7.98 10.41
CA MET A 238 13.85 7.17 11.63
C MET A 238 13.91 5.67 11.32
N SER A 239 13.26 5.21 10.25
CA SER A 239 13.29 3.80 9.83
C SER A 239 14.63 3.36 9.25
N TYR A 240 15.45 4.29 8.76
CA TYR A 240 16.76 3.96 8.17
C TYR A 240 17.92 4.07 9.16
N LEU A 241 17.86 5.05 10.05
CA LEU A 241 18.97 5.39 10.94
C LEU A 241 18.69 5.02 12.40
N GLY A 242 17.43 4.79 12.76
CA GLY A 242 17.01 4.45 14.12
C GLY A 242 17.19 2.96 14.43
N LYS A 243 17.45 2.67 15.70
CA LYS A 243 17.37 1.32 16.26
C LYS A 243 15.95 0.97 16.71
N ALA A 244 15.18 1.97 17.13
CA ALA A 244 13.79 1.79 17.52
C ALA A 244 12.97 1.28 16.33
N GLU A 245 12.04 0.37 16.60
CA GLU A 245 11.12 -0.15 15.59
C GLU A 245 10.22 0.98 15.08
N SER A 246 10.63 1.55 13.95
CA SER A 246 9.94 2.67 13.35
C SER A 246 8.99 2.15 12.28
N THR A 247 7.69 2.26 12.55
CA THR A 247 6.65 2.02 11.55
C THR A 247 6.61 3.23 10.62
N SER A 248 7.27 3.09 9.48
CA SER A 248 6.91 3.85 8.29
C SER A 248 6.22 2.88 7.34
N ALA A 249 5.07 3.30 6.81
CA ALA A 249 4.38 2.50 5.82
C ALA A 249 5.23 2.48 4.53
N HIS A 250 6.02 1.42 4.37
CA HIS A 250 6.74 1.12 3.14
C HIS A 250 5.78 0.50 2.11
N TRP A 251 5.80 1.05 0.89
CA TRP A 251 5.08 0.59 -0.31
C TRP A 251 5.06 -0.91 -0.60
N TYR A 252 6.04 -1.66 -0.10
CA TYR A 252 6.22 -3.07 -0.45
C TYR A 252 5.81 -4.05 0.64
N TYR A 253 5.73 -3.61 1.90
CA TYR A 253 5.55 -4.51 3.04
C TYR A 253 4.41 -4.09 3.95
N THR A 254 3.92 -2.87 3.77
CA THR A 254 2.84 -2.38 4.59
C THR A 254 1.55 -2.69 3.88
N PRO A 255 0.63 -3.42 4.52
CA PRO A 255 -0.69 -3.62 3.96
C PRO A 255 -1.29 -2.25 3.59
N LEU A 256 -1.93 -2.17 2.42
CA LEU A 256 -2.60 -0.98 1.87
C LEU A 256 -3.53 -0.27 2.88
N PHE A 257 -3.92 -0.95 3.95
CA PHE A 257 -4.72 -0.38 5.02
C PHE A 257 -4.01 0.71 5.82
N LEU A 258 -2.67 0.74 5.95
CA LEU A 258 -2.02 1.83 6.68
C LEU A 258 -2.15 3.17 5.95
N ASP A 259 -2.17 3.16 4.62
CA ASP A 259 -2.38 4.38 3.82
C ASP A 259 -3.80 4.90 4.04
N ASP A 260 -4.78 4.02 3.89
CA ASP A 260 -6.19 4.36 4.05
C ASP A 260 -6.51 4.70 5.52
N ALA A 261 -5.96 3.98 6.50
CA ALA A 261 -6.19 4.23 7.92
C ALA A 261 -5.48 5.49 8.42
N ASN A 262 -4.23 5.76 8.01
CA ASN A 262 -3.56 7.02 8.35
C ASN A 262 -4.31 8.20 7.72
N THR A 263 -4.71 8.05 6.46
CA THR A 263 -5.51 9.07 5.78
C THR A 263 -6.83 9.26 6.55
N TYR A 264 -7.60 8.21 6.71
CA TYR A 264 -8.92 8.29 7.33
C TYR A 264 -8.89 8.80 8.78
N ALA A 265 -7.95 8.31 9.60
CA ALA A 265 -7.81 8.71 11.00
C ALA A 265 -7.37 10.17 11.15
N LEU A 266 -6.49 10.66 10.27
CA LEU A 266 -6.00 12.05 10.31
C LEU A 266 -6.99 13.06 9.74
N TYR A 267 -7.76 12.71 8.69
CA TYR A 267 -8.65 13.69 8.03
C TYR A 267 -10.02 13.82 8.66
N LYS A 268 -10.52 12.80 9.37
CA LYS A 268 -11.90 12.82 9.89
C LYS A 268 -12.04 13.14 11.38
N ASP A 269 -10.95 13.49 12.07
CA ASP A 269 -10.97 13.82 13.51
C ASP A 269 -11.73 12.76 14.34
N THR A 270 -11.46 11.48 14.03
CA THR A 270 -12.25 10.39 14.56
C THR A 270 -11.61 9.78 15.81
N PRO A 271 -12.41 9.29 16.77
CA PRO A 271 -11.92 8.53 17.95
C PRO A 271 -11.10 7.27 17.59
N TYR A 272 -11.06 6.90 16.31
CA TYR A 272 -10.42 5.69 15.78
C TYR A 272 -8.90 5.78 15.80
N PHE A 273 -8.33 6.98 15.90
CA PHE A 273 -6.88 7.12 15.96
C PHE A 273 -6.31 6.46 17.23
N LYS A 274 -7.01 6.51 18.36
CA LYS A 274 -6.64 5.77 19.58
C LYS A 274 -6.59 4.26 19.31
N ASN A 275 -7.66 3.73 18.72
CA ASN A 275 -7.77 2.31 18.38
C ASN A 275 -6.68 1.89 17.39
N PHE A 276 -6.36 2.74 16.42
CA PHE A 276 -5.29 2.51 15.46
C PHE A 276 -3.90 2.45 16.10
N LEU A 277 -3.58 3.39 17.01
CA LEU A 277 -2.32 3.37 17.76
C LEU A 277 -2.21 2.10 18.61
N SER A 278 -3.28 1.75 19.32
CA SER A 278 -3.35 0.52 20.12
C SER A 278 -3.17 -0.72 19.26
N TYR A 279 -3.91 -0.76 18.16
CA TYR A 279 -3.92 -1.87 17.23
C TYR A 279 -2.54 -2.16 16.66
N LEU A 280 -1.76 -1.14 16.29
CA LEU A 280 -0.40 -1.31 15.79
C LEU A 280 0.67 -1.36 16.90
N ASN A 281 0.23 -1.23 18.14
CA ASN A 281 1.04 -1.09 19.34
C ASN A 281 2.10 0.00 19.24
N ILE A 282 1.64 1.17 18.81
CA ILE A 282 2.45 2.38 18.74
C ILE A 282 2.64 2.91 20.15
N SER A 283 3.89 3.04 20.56
CA SER A 283 4.27 3.65 21.84
C SER A 283 4.63 5.12 21.71
N TYR A 284 5.11 5.52 20.52
CA TYR A 284 5.46 6.90 20.25
C TYR A 284 4.99 7.34 18.86
N VAL A 285 4.66 8.61 18.72
CA VAL A 285 4.36 9.24 17.43
C VAL A 285 5.39 10.34 17.18
N VAL A 286 6.08 10.28 16.04
CA VAL A 286 6.97 11.35 15.59
C VAL A 286 6.24 12.19 14.55
N HIS A 287 6.13 13.48 14.80
CA HIS A 287 5.64 14.46 13.84
C HIS A 287 6.82 15.10 13.10
N GLU A 288 7.04 14.68 11.86
CA GLU A 288 8.09 15.14 10.95
C GLU A 288 7.62 16.36 10.15
N LYS A 289 7.84 17.57 10.68
CA LYS A 289 7.44 18.82 10.00
C LYS A 289 8.37 19.20 8.85
N ASP A 290 9.51 18.51 8.72
CA ASP A 290 10.47 18.66 7.63
C ASP A 290 10.14 17.86 6.38
N ARG A 291 9.04 17.13 6.35
CA ARG A 291 8.52 16.60 5.08
C ARG A 291 7.95 17.72 4.22
N ASP A 292 8.31 17.74 2.94
CA ASP A 292 7.78 18.71 1.98
C ASP A 292 6.36 18.32 1.54
N TRP A 293 5.40 18.74 2.36
CA TRP A 293 3.96 18.57 2.16
C TRP A 293 3.38 19.41 1.00
N ARG A 294 4.18 20.24 0.32
CA ARG A 294 3.71 21.11 -0.77
C ARG A 294 3.46 20.34 -2.08
N TRP A 295 4.09 19.18 -2.28
CA TRP A 295 4.01 18.43 -3.53
C TRP A 295 2.72 17.62 -3.67
N LYS A 296 1.77 18.18 -4.43
CA LYS A 296 0.41 17.65 -4.65
C LYS A 296 0.38 16.25 -5.28
N GLU A 297 1.34 15.94 -6.17
CA GLU A 297 1.35 14.68 -6.92
C GLU A 297 1.72 13.48 -6.05
N PHE A 298 2.49 13.72 -4.98
CA PHE A 298 2.92 12.71 -4.02
C PHE A 298 2.09 12.72 -2.73
N ASN A 299 1.32 13.79 -2.50
CA ASN A 299 0.50 13.94 -1.32
C ASN A 299 -0.90 14.42 -1.72
N LYS A 300 -1.77 13.44 -2.02
CA LYS A 300 -3.17 13.71 -2.40
C LYS A 300 -3.92 14.45 -1.28
N ASP A 301 -3.51 14.23 -0.04
CA ASP A 301 -4.21 14.68 1.14
C ASP A 301 -3.28 15.55 2.01
N ARG A 302 -3.27 16.85 1.74
CA ARG A 302 -2.32 17.82 2.34
C ARG A 302 -2.61 18.12 3.82
N VAL A 303 -2.27 17.24 4.76
CA VAL A 303 -2.17 17.71 6.14
C VAL A 303 -0.89 18.53 6.27
N GLY A 304 -1.04 19.85 6.26
CA GLY A 304 0.03 20.74 6.64
C GLY A 304 0.43 20.51 8.10
N PRO A 305 1.69 20.79 8.48
CA PRO A 305 2.25 20.48 9.79
C PRO A 305 1.42 21.09 10.91
N LYS A 306 0.91 22.33 10.77
CA LYS A 306 0.05 22.94 11.80
C LYS A 306 -1.27 22.21 12.02
N LYS A 307 -1.91 21.71 10.95
CA LYS A 307 -3.16 20.94 11.08
C LYS A 307 -2.90 19.61 11.79
N LEU A 308 -1.80 18.93 11.45
CA LEU A 308 -1.41 17.68 12.11
C LEU A 308 -1.04 17.93 13.57
N GLN A 309 -0.30 19.00 13.84
CA GLN A 309 0.06 19.46 15.17
C GLN A 309 -1.18 19.66 16.05
N THR A 310 -2.16 20.44 15.58
CA THR A 310 -3.43 20.65 16.29
C THR A 310 -4.19 19.35 16.53
N PHE A 311 -4.18 18.42 15.57
CA PHE A 311 -4.81 17.11 15.72
C PHE A 311 -4.11 16.24 16.78
N LEU A 312 -2.79 16.29 16.88
CA LEU A 312 -2.03 15.51 17.87
C LEU A 312 -2.16 16.12 19.26
N ASP A 313 -2.04 17.44 19.37
CA ASP A 313 -2.17 18.18 20.63
C ASP A 313 -3.59 18.10 21.22
N SER A 314 -4.62 17.80 20.41
CA SER A 314 -6.00 17.68 20.89
C SER A 314 -6.36 16.31 21.45
N ARG A 315 -5.43 15.34 21.45
CA ARG A 315 -5.66 14.00 21.99
C ARG A 315 -5.17 13.90 23.43
N ASP A 316 -6.06 13.55 24.33
CA ASP A 316 -5.77 13.33 25.75
C ASP A 316 -4.83 12.12 25.99
N TYR A 317 -4.83 11.14 25.09
CA TYR A 317 -3.95 9.97 25.13
C TYR A 317 -2.59 10.16 24.45
N LEU A 318 -2.24 11.39 24.03
CA LEU A 318 -0.93 11.74 23.48
C LEU A 318 -0.31 12.86 24.31
N THR A 319 0.90 12.62 24.82
CA THR A 319 1.67 13.64 25.52
C THR A 319 2.93 13.97 24.73
N LYS A 320 3.08 15.23 24.32
CA LYS A 320 4.32 15.70 23.69
C LYS A 320 5.45 15.68 24.71
N THR A 321 6.43 14.81 24.52
CA THR A 321 7.53 14.60 25.48
C THR A 321 8.73 15.48 25.17
N THR A 322 9.05 15.65 23.89
CA THR A 322 10.22 16.42 23.46
C THR A 322 10.08 16.92 22.01
N SER A 323 10.91 17.88 21.65
CA SER A 323 10.97 18.52 20.34
C SER A 323 12.42 18.69 19.91
N PHE A 324 12.70 18.53 18.62
CA PHE A 324 14.05 18.61 18.06
C PHE A 324 14.13 19.66 16.96
N GLY A 325 15.19 20.47 17.01
CA GLY A 325 15.41 21.56 16.07
C GLY A 325 14.35 22.67 16.15
N THR A 326 14.60 23.76 15.43
CA THR A 326 13.63 24.84 15.26
C THR A 326 13.82 25.48 13.90
N TYR A 327 12.71 25.75 13.21
CA TYR A 327 12.72 26.45 11.94
C TYR A 327 12.99 27.94 12.13
N THR A 328 14.16 28.38 11.68
CA THR A 328 14.49 29.81 11.61
C THR A 328 14.05 30.39 10.27
N ALA A 329 13.78 31.71 10.25
CA ALA A 329 13.49 32.44 9.01
C ALA A 329 14.61 32.24 7.96
N GLU A 330 15.87 32.24 8.41
CA GLU A 330 17.05 32.02 7.57
C GLU A 330 17.07 30.61 6.98
N HIS A 331 16.79 29.58 7.80
CA HIS A 331 16.74 28.20 7.32
C HIS A 331 15.65 28.03 6.25
N LEU A 332 14.44 28.51 6.51
CA LEU A 332 13.34 28.46 5.53
C LEU A 332 13.66 29.23 4.26
N GLN A 333 14.36 30.36 4.36
CA GLN A 333 14.83 31.11 3.19
C GLN A 333 15.85 30.32 2.36
N LYS A 334 16.81 29.64 3.01
CA LYS A 334 17.79 28.78 2.31
C LYS A 334 17.12 27.60 1.62
N VAL A 335 16.22 26.92 2.33
CA VAL A 335 15.40 25.83 1.80
C VAL A 335 14.61 26.33 0.60
N ASP A 336 13.85 27.42 0.73
CA ASP A 336 13.05 27.94 -0.39
C ASP A 336 13.90 28.36 -1.60
N ALA A 337 15.07 28.97 -1.37
CA ALA A 337 16.01 29.32 -2.43
C ALA A 337 16.62 28.10 -3.13
N GLN A 338 16.82 26.99 -2.40
CA GLN A 338 17.39 25.75 -2.92
C GLN A 338 16.33 24.79 -3.48
N HIS A 339 15.06 25.00 -3.17
CA HIS A 339 13.92 24.18 -3.59
C HIS A 339 12.86 24.99 -4.34
N PRO A 340 13.24 25.66 -5.46
CA PRO A 340 12.25 26.36 -6.25
C PRO A 340 11.22 25.34 -6.77
N LEU A 341 9.94 25.69 -6.68
CA LEU A 341 8.84 24.88 -7.19
C LEU A 341 8.80 24.96 -8.72
N THR A 342 9.82 24.46 -9.41
CA THR A 342 9.73 24.26 -10.85
C THR A 342 8.93 22.98 -11.05
N TRP A 343 7.62 23.14 -11.32
CA TRP A 343 6.74 22.03 -11.72
C TRP A 343 7.30 21.36 -12.98
N PRO A 344 7.06 20.05 -13.20
CA PRO A 344 7.53 19.34 -14.37
C PRO A 344 7.46 20.15 -15.68
N PRO A 345 8.50 20.05 -16.52
CA PRO A 345 8.59 20.76 -17.78
C PRO A 345 7.43 20.37 -18.71
N GLY A 346 6.44 21.26 -18.78
CA GLY A 346 5.16 21.03 -19.46
C GLY A 346 3.96 21.63 -18.71
N ALA A 347 4.04 21.75 -17.39
CA ALA A 347 3.08 22.57 -16.68
C ALA A 347 3.48 24.04 -16.70
N LYS A 348 2.47 24.88 -16.51
CA LYS A 348 2.60 26.34 -16.45
C LYS A 348 3.73 26.70 -15.49
N THR A 349 4.76 27.38 -15.99
CA THR A 349 5.84 27.93 -15.18
C THR A 349 5.21 28.69 -14.03
N LEU A 350 5.53 28.33 -12.78
CA LEU A 350 5.01 29.05 -11.63
C LEU A 350 5.40 30.51 -11.76
N THR A 351 4.43 31.39 -11.55
CA THR A 351 4.66 32.82 -11.57
C THR A 351 5.47 33.22 -10.34
N ASN A 352 6.10 34.39 -10.36
CA ASN A 352 6.76 34.93 -9.17
C ASN A 352 5.77 35.06 -7.99
N GLU A 353 4.49 35.31 -8.27
CA GLU A 353 3.41 35.38 -7.28
C GLU A 353 3.17 34.01 -6.63
N ASP A 354 3.16 32.93 -7.41
CA ASP A 354 3.03 31.57 -6.88
C ASP A 354 4.20 31.26 -5.93
N ASN A 355 5.45 31.51 -6.36
CA ASN A 355 6.63 31.30 -5.52
C ASN A 355 6.54 32.09 -4.21
N GLN A 356 6.15 33.37 -4.26
CA GLN A 356 6.00 34.20 -3.07
C GLN A 356 4.88 33.70 -2.15
N ALA A 357 3.76 33.22 -2.70
CA ALA A 357 2.69 32.61 -1.93
C ALA A 357 3.18 31.35 -1.20
N TYR A 358 4.03 30.54 -1.83
CA TYR A 358 4.63 29.35 -1.21
C TYR A 358 5.66 29.68 -0.13
N THR A 359 6.54 30.66 -0.37
CA THR A 359 7.46 31.15 0.68
C THR A 359 6.67 31.62 1.90
N THR A 360 5.60 32.36 1.67
CA THR A 360 4.71 32.86 2.72
C THR A 360 4.02 31.70 3.43
N LEU A 361 3.57 30.68 2.69
CA LEU A 361 2.97 29.48 3.25
C LEU A 361 3.95 28.70 4.14
N LEU A 362 5.21 28.52 3.71
CA LEU A 362 6.26 27.88 4.51
C LEU A 362 6.50 28.65 5.81
N LYS A 363 6.76 29.95 5.72
CA LYS A 363 7.00 30.80 6.89
C LYS A 363 5.82 30.76 7.87
N ASN A 364 4.60 30.95 7.37
CA ASN A 364 3.40 30.95 8.20
C ASN A 364 3.15 29.60 8.89
N ASN A 365 3.61 28.48 8.32
CA ASN A 365 3.38 27.14 8.89
C ASN A 365 4.53 26.62 9.73
N LEU A 366 5.76 27.07 9.50
CA LEU A 366 6.95 26.46 10.08
C LEU A 366 7.82 27.44 10.87
N GLU A 367 7.82 28.75 10.57
CA GLU A 367 8.74 29.68 11.23
C GLU A 367 8.50 29.73 12.75
N GLY A 368 9.55 29.45 13.54
CA GLY A 368 9.49 29.37 14.99
C GLY A 368 8.99 28.03 15.55
N GLU A 369 8.50 27.13 14.70
CA GLU A 369 8.08 25.79 15.11
C GLU A 369 9.28 24.85 15.29
N SER A 370 9.14 23.87 16.17
CA SER A 370 10.05 22.71 16.22
C SER A 370 10.03 21.96 14.89
N ILE A 371 11.14 21.31 14.53
CA ILE A 371 11.23 20.58 13.26
C ILE A 371 10.65 19.17 13.41
N LEU A 372 10.98 18.50 14.51
CA LEU A 372 10.41 17.21 14.89
C LEU A 372 9.75 17.34 16.26
N ASP A 373 8.59 16.73 16.45
CA ASP A 373 7.98 16.54 17.77
C ASP A 373 7.80 15.06 18.05
N LEU A 374 8.12 14.64 19.27
CA LEU A 374 7.85 13.30 19.76
C LEU A 374 6.68 13.35 20.75
N TYR A 375 5.70 12.48 20.51
CA TYR A 375 4.58 12.24 21.41
C TYR A 375 4.71 10.83 21.96
N GLU A 376 4.51 10.70 23.26
CA GLU A 376 4.30 9.43 23.91
C GLU A 376 2.81 9.11 23.90
N VAL A 377 2.50 7.88 23.54
CA VAL A 377 1.15 7.32 23.64
C VAL A 377 0.95 6.83 25.07
N ASP A 378 -0.18 7.17 25.67
CA ASP A 378 -0.54 6.70 27.01
C ASP A 378 -0.55 5.16 27.10
N ASP A 379 -0.05 4.59 28.20
CA ASP A 379 0.02 3.14 28.40
C ASP A 379 -1.34 2.45 28.33
N SER A 380 -2.44 3.16 28.62
CA SER A 380 -3.82 2.66 28.46
C SER A 380 -4.21 2.36 27.01
N VAL A 381 -3.44 2.85 26.04
CA VAL A 381 -3.62 2.55 24.62
C VAL A 381 -2.75 1.37 24.18
N LYS A 382 -1.63 1.10 24.84
CA LYS A 382 -0.65 0.10 24.38
C LYS A 382 -1.17 -1.32 24.60
N LEU A 383 -0.77 -2.24 23.71
CA LEU A 383 -0.99 -3.67 23.88
C LEU A 383 0.30 -4.33 24.41
N PRO A 384 0.21 -5.39 25.22
CA PRO A 384 1.40 -6.13 25.62
C PRO A 384 2.16 -6.66 24.40
N PHE A 385 3.49 -6.82 24.53
CA PHE A 385 4.31 -7.36 23.47
C PHE A 385 3.98 -8.83 23.17
N VAL A 386 3.77 -9.64 24.23
CA VAL A 386 3.25 -11.01 24.13
C VAL A 386 2.03 -11.12 25.03
N TYR A 387 0.93 -11.62 24.47
CA TYR A 387 -0.30 -11.84 25.23
C TYR A 387 -1.09 -13.01 24.66
N THR A 388 -2.00 -13.54 25.46
CA THR A 388 -3.10 -14.37 24.95
C THR A 388 -4.37 -13.57 24.88
N SER A 389 -5.17 -13.79 23.84
CA SER A 389 -6.50 -13.20 23.70
C SER A 389 -7.57 -14.27 23.50
N ASN A 390 -8.70 -14.06 24.15
CA ASN A 390 -9.92 -14.86 24.00
C ASN A 390 -10.89 -14.24 22.99
N ASN A 391 -10.72 -12.95 22.70
CA ASN A 391 -11.62 -12.20 21.85
C ASN A 391 -11.11 -12.28 20.43
N VAL A 392 -11.89 -12.92 19.56
CA VAL A 392 -11.59 -13.00 18.13
C VAL A 392 -12.68 -12.27 17.39
N MET A 393 -12.28 -11.31 16.55
CA MET A 393 -13.18 -10.61 15.66
C MET A 393 -12.82 -10.96 14.21
N HIS A 394 -13.69 -11.67 13.52
CA HIS A 394 -13.47 -11.99 12.11
C HIS A 394 -13.95 -10.84 11.25
N ILE A 395 -13.29 -10.54 10.13
CA ILE A 395 -13.71 -9.49 9.21
C ILE A 395 -13.83 -10.11 7.83
N ALA A 396 -15.06 -10.14 7.31
CA ALA A 396 -15.32 -10.49 5.92
C ALA A 396 -15.01 -9.26 5.06
N GLY A 397 -13.80 -9.22 4.54
CA GLY A 397 -13.31 -8.10 3.75
C GLY A 397 -11.82 -8.20 3.43
N GLU A 398 -11.36 -7.16 2.77
CA GLU A 398 -9.94 -6.93 2.51
C GLU A 398 -9.30 -6.25 3.72
N PRO A 399 -7.98 -6.31 3.86
CA PRO A 399 -7.21 -5.54 4.83
C PRO A 399 -7.66 -4.09 5.06
N ASN A 400 -8.02 -3.38 4.00
CA ASN A 400 -8.42 -1.98 4.08
C ASN A 400 -9.74 -1.78 4.85
N ASP A 401 -10.52 -2.84 5.05
CA ASP A 401 -11.79 -2.81 5.78
C ASP A 401 -11.60 -2.80 7.29
N ILE A 402 -10.36 -2.92 7.78
CA ILE A 402 -10.00 -2.74 9.19
C ILE A 402 -10.42 -1.39 9.77
N VAL A 403 -10.54 -0.36 8.93
CA VAL A 403 -10.99 0.97 9.38
C VAL A 403 -12.40 0.86 9.98
N VAL A 404 -13.20 -0.11 9.56
CA VAL A 404 -14.56 -0.37 10.07
C VAL A 404 -14.56 -0.82 11.53
N PRO A 405 -13.91 -1.92 11.94
CA PRO A 405 -13.91 -2.31 13.35
C PRO A 405 -13.21 -1.30 14.25
N LEU A 406 -12.11 -0.68 13.77
CA LEU A 406 -11.46 0.42 14.49
C LEU A 406 -12.40 1.63 14.67
N SER A 407 -13.45 1.71 13.85
CA SER A 407 -14.48 2.74 13.90
C SER A 407 -15.49 2.60 15.05
N PHE A 408 -15.46 1.50 15.81
CA PHE A 408 -16.36 1.32 16.94
C PHE A 408 -15.78 2.00 18.20
N PRO A 409 -16.55 2.87 18.89
CA PRO A 409 -16.09 3.49 20.15
C PRO A 409 -15.66 2.47 21.21
N ASP A 410 -16.36 1.33 21.28
CA ASP A 410 -16.08 0.22 22.19
C ASP A 410 -15.29 -0.92 21.51
N PHE A 411 -14.51 -0.58 20.47
CA PHE A 411 -13.61 -1.55 19.86
C PHE A 411 -12.58 -1.98 20.90
N ASP A 412 -12.67 -3.24 21.30
CA ASP A 412 -11.68 -3.86 22.15
C ASP A 412 -10.44 -4.14 21.31
N THR A 413 -9.45 -3.26 21.39
CA THR A 413 -8.20 -3.31 20.62
C THR A 413 -7.38 -4.57 20.90
N SER A 414 -7.72 -5.28 21.96
CA SER A 414 -7.13 -6.54 22.37
C SER A 414 -7.74 -7.75 21.63
N SER A 415 -8.77 -7.52 20.81
CA SER A 415 -9.39 -8.54 19.95
C SER A 415 -8.44 -8.94 18.82
N VAL A 416 -8.32 -10.25 18.60
CA VAL A 416 -7.65 -10.86 17.45
C VAL A 416 -8.50 -10.66 16.21
N LEU A 417 -8.10 -9.76 15.31
CA LEU A 417 -8.77 -9.57 14.02
C LEU A 417 -8.33 -10.62 13.00
N LEU A 418 -9.27 -11.39 12.46
CA LEU A 418 -9.01 -12.42 11.44
C LEU A 418 -9.77 -12.13 10.14
N PHE A 419 -9.08 -11.97 9.03
CA PHE A 419 -9.70 -11.60 7.75
C PHE A 419 -9.97 -12.83 6.87
N SER A 420 -11.17 -12.93 6.32
CA SER A 420 -11.66 -14.10 5.56
C SER A 420 -10.85 -14.42 4.30
N ASN A 421 -10.20 -13.42 3.69
CA ASN A 421 -9.49 -13.58 2.42
C ASN A 421 -8.00 -13.93 2.60
N SER A 422 -7.48 -14.03 3.83
CA SER A 422 -6.10 -14.43 4.09
C SER A 422 -5.95 -15.96 4.02
N ALA A 423 -5.15 -16.43 3.07
CA ALA A 423 -5.32 -17.73 2.42
C ALA A 423 -4.82 -19.04 3.11
N PRO A 424 -4.33 -19.14 4.36
CA PRO A 424 -4.07 -20.46 4.97
C PRO A 424 -5.27 -21.01 5.77
N LEU A 425 -6.28 -20.22 6.09
CA LEU A 425 -7.28 -20.57 7.12
C LEU A 425 -8.38 -21.54 6.66
N LYS A 426 -8.24 -22.20 5.51
CA LYS A 426 -9.35 -22.93 4.88
C LYS A 426 -9.72 -24.26 5.54
N ASP A 427 -8.83 -24.94 6.26
CA ASP A 427 -9.12 -26.29 6.76
C ASP A 427 -9.25 -26.37 8.29
N THR A 428 -8.39 -25.71 9.06
CA THR A 428 -8.48 -25.71 10.53
C THR A 428 -9.57 -24.77 11.06
N ILE A 429 -9.87 -23.67 10.34
CA ILE A 429 -10.87 -22.65 10.73
C ILE A 429 -12.22 -22.82 10.01
N ALA A 430 -12.29 -23.46 8.84
CA ALA A 430 -13.60 -23.78 8.22
C ALA A 430 -14.43 -24.77 9.05
N ASN A 431 -13.78 -25.53 9.94
CA ASN A 431 -14.45 -26.36 10.94
C ASN A 431 -14.87 -25.58 12.20
N SER A 432 -14.55 -24.29 12.28
CA SER A 432 -14.63 -23.46 13.49
C SER A 432 -15.50 -22.19 13.34
N TYR A 433 -15.92 -21.73 12.13
CA TYR A 433 -16.75 -20.51 11.99
C TYR A 433 -17.77 -20.43 10.83
N LEU A 434 -18.75 -19.53 11.03
CA LEU A 434 -19.92 -19.20 10.19
C LEU A 434 -19.58 -18.25 9.03
N VAL A 435 -19.04 -18.73 7.92
CA VAL A 435 -18.96 -17.90 6.70
C VAL A 435 -20.24 -18.13 5.88
N PRO A 436 -21.13 -17.13 5.74
CA PRO A 436 -22.34 -17.31 4.95
C PRO A 436 -21.97 -17.44 3.48
N LYS A 437 -22.16 -18.64 2.92
CA LYS A 437 -22.04 -18.92 1.50
C LYS A 437 -23.27 -18.35 0.79
N ILE A 438 -23.05 -17.48 -0.19
CA ILE A 438 -24.14 -16.97 -1.03
C ILE A 438 -24.76 -18.14 -1.80
N LEU A 439 -26.06 -18.34 -1.61
CA LEU A 439 -26.83 -19.30 -2.39
C LEU A 439 -27.31 -18.61 -3.67
N ASN A 440 -26.60 -18.82 -4.78
CA ASN A 440 -27.01 -18.34 -6.12
C ASN A 440 -28.18 -19.16 -6.73
N ASP A 441 -29.02 -19.77 -5.90
CA ASP A 441 -30.10 -20.63 -6.38
C ASP A 441 -31.32 -19.79 -6.81
N ARG A 442 -31.88 -20.09 -7.99
CA ARG A 442 -33.08 -19.43 -8.54
C ARG A 442 -34.34 -19.65 -7.70
N ALA A 443 -34.28 -20.53 -6.71
CA ALA A 443 -35.38 -20.85 -5.81
C ALA A 443 -35.58 -19.83 -4.67
N CYS A 444 -34.59 -18.98 -4.36
CA CYS A 444 -34.75 -17.90 -3.39
C CYS A 444 -35.19 -16.62 -4.11
N SER A 445 -36.41 -16.15 -3.83
CA SER A 445 -36.87 -14.81 -4.27
C SER A 445 -36.21 -13.66 -3.50
N MET A 446 -35.35 -14.00 -2.54
CA MET A 446 -34.57 -13.15 -1.64
C MET A 446 -33.08 -13.42 -1.84
N ILE A 447 -32.21 -12.56 -1.32
CA ILE A 447 -30.79 -12.92 -1.24
C ILE A 447 -30.59 -13.81 -0.02
N CYS A 448 -30.09 -15.02 -0.27
CA CYS A 448 -30.00 -16.09 0.70
C CYS A 448 -28.55 -16.48 0.98
N PHE A 449 -28.25 -16.67 2.25
CA PHE A 449 -26.91 -16.93 2.73
C PHE A 449 -26.91 -18.15 3.64
N GLU A 450 -26.17 -19.18 3.23
CA GLU A 450 -26.04 -20.44 3.96
C GLU A 450 -24.87 -20.38 4.93
N PHE A 451 -25.10 -20.64 6.22
CA PHE A 451 -24.05 -20.61 7.22
C PHE A 451 -24.22 -21.77 8.21
N LYS A 452 -23.12 -22.32 8.72
CA LYS A 452 -23.14 -23.41 9.70
C LYS A 452 -22.64 -22.96 11.07
N THR A 453 -23.52 -23.03 12.06
CA THR A 453 -23.18 -22.71 13.46
C THR A 453 -22.39 -23.85 14.08
N LEU A 454 -21.60 -23.56 15.11
CA LEU A 454 -20.70 -24.55 15.73
C LEU A 454 -20.89 -24.67 17.23
N HIS A 455 -21.31 -23.58 17.87
CA HIS A 455 -21.65 -23.54 19.28
C HIS A 455 -23.11 -23.14 19.45
N ALA A 456 -23.74 -23.66 20.51
CA ALA A 456 -25.07 -23.24 20.91
C ALA A 456 -24.93 -21.83 21.49
N SER A 457 -25.42 -20.82 20.77
CA SER A 457 -25.39 -19.45 21.26
C SER A 457 -26.56 -18.66 20.67
N ASP A 458 -26.96 -17.63 21.38
CA ASP A 458 -27.70 -16.53 20.78
C ASP A 458 -26.76 -15.81 19.80
N TYR A 459 -27.23 -15.33 18.66
CA TYR A 459 -26.47 -14.58 17.65
C TYR A 459 -27.18 -13.27 17.30
N GLU A 460 -26.51 -12.12 17.44
CA GLU A 460 -26.88 -10.79 16.97
C GLU A 460 -26.42 -10.54 15.54
N LEU A 461 -27.28 -9.96 14.71
CA LEU A 461 -26.96 -9.69 13.32
C LEU A 461 -26.60 -8.22 13.07
N PHE A 462 -25.63 -7.94 12.20
CA PHE A 462 -25.32 -6.57 11.76
C PHE A 462 -25.34 -6.42 10.24
N LEU A 463 -25.83 -5.27 9.77
CA LEU A 463 -25.88 -4.91 8.35
C LEU A 463 -25.28 -3.52 8.11
N ASN A 464 -24.38 -3.41 7.14
CA ASN A 464 -23.80 -2.13 6.71
C ASN A 464 -24.77 -1.40 5.78
N LYS A 465 -25.06 -0.13 6.05
CA LYS A 465 -25.86 0.76 5.21
C LYS A 465 -25.07 1.40 4.07
N SER A 466 -23.78 1.12 3.90
CA SER A 466 -22.98 1.68 2.82
C SER A 466 -23.51 1.23 1.45
N GLY A 467 -24.13 2.14 0.70
CA GLY A 467 -24.70 1.89 -0.62
C GLY A 467 -26.22 2.07 -0.69
N VAL A 468 -26.89 1.17 -1.43
CA VAL A 468 -28.32 1.18 -1.81
C VAL A 468 -29.28 1.29 -0.61
N LEU A 469 -28.83 0.93 0.60
CA LEU A 469 -29.65 0.95 1.81
C LEU A 469 -29.92 2.35 2.37
N LYS A 470 -29.30 3.41 1.84
CA LYS A 470 -29.63 4.79 2.24
C LYS A 470 -31.10 5.18 1.97
N SER A 471 -31.80 4.47 1.07
CA SER A 471 -33.20 4.74 0.73
C SER A 471 -34.19 3.68 1.23
N VAL A 472 -33.73 2.66 1.99
CA VAL A 472 -34.58 1.58 2.47
C VAL A 472 -34.90 1.83 3.95
N ASN A 473 -36.13 2.28 4.21
CA ASN A 473 -36.57 2.59 5.58
C ASN A 473 -36.92 1.33 6.39
N GLN A 474 -37.13 0.18 5.74
CA GLN A 474 -37.46 -1.08 6.41
C GLN A 474 -36.80 -2.27 5.73
N ILE A 475 -36.19 -3.16 6.51
CA ILE A 475 -35.65 -4.44 6.03
C ILE A 475 -36.32 -5.58 6.78
N ASN A 476 -36.92 -6.49 6.03
CA ASN A 476 -37.36 -7.78 6.55
C ASN A 476 -36.28 -8.82 6.32
N TYR A 477 -35.98 -9.61 7.33
CA TYR A 477 -35.08 -10.75 7.18
C TYR A 477 -35.59 -11.96 7.96
N ARG A 478 -35.18 -13.14 7.50
CA ARG A 478 -35.56 -14.44 8.06
C ARG A 478 -34.37 -15.36 8.17
N ILE A 479 -34.30 -16.14 9.24
CA ILE A 479 -33.36 -17.26 9.39
C ILE A 479 -34.15 -18.55 9.29
N LEU A 480 -33.77 -19.41 8.36
CA LEU A 480 -34.39 -20.70 8.08
C LEU A 480 -33.40 -21.82 8.46
N ASP A 481 -33.89 -22.99 8.86
CA ASP A 481 -33.05 -24.20 8.88
C ASP A 481 -32.84 -24.77 7.45
N THR A 482 -32.08 -25.85 7.33
CA THR A 482 -31.90 -26.57 6.05
C THR A 482 -33.18 -27.16 5.46
N ASN A 483 -34.27 -27.27 6.24
CA ASN A 483 -35.57 -27.74 5.77
C ASN A 483 -36.49 -26.58 5.38
N SER A 484 -35.95 -25.35 5.28
CA SER A 484 -36.68 -24.11 5.03
C SER A 484 -37.71 -23.78 6.10
N THR A 485 -37.57 -24.32 7.31
CA THR A 485 -38.40 -23.96 8.46
C THR A 485 -37.93 -22.62 9.01
N GLU A 486 -38.83 -21.66 9.08
CA GLU A 486 -38.54 -20.33 9.62
C GLU A 486 -38.30 -20.42 11.14
N ILE A 487 -37.09 -20.08 11.56
CA ILE A 487 -36.67 -20.09 12.97
C ILE A 487 -36.83 -18.71 13.57
N TYR A 488 -36.54 -17.68 12.77
CA TYR A 488 -36.54 -16.31 13.22
C TYR A 488 -36.92 -15.38 12.06
N THR A 489 -37.79 -14.40 12.33
CA THR A 489 -38.13 -13.33 11.40
C THR A 489 -38.26 -12.03 12.15
N ASN A 490 -37.73 -10.97 11.58
CA ASN A 490 -37.87 -9.64 12.15
C ASN A 490 -37.91 -8.57 11.04
N ASN A 491 -38.55 -7.44 11.36
CA ASN A 491 -38.63 -6.27 10.51
C ASN A 491 -38.04 -5.09 11.26
N ILE A 492 -37.04 -4.43 10.68
CA ILE A 492 -36.34 -3.33 11.34
C ILE A 492 -36.62 -2.04 10.59
N SER A 493 -37.11 -1.04 11.32
CA SER A 493 -37.14 0.34 10.86
C SER A 493 -35.73 0.92 10.96
N ILE A 494 -35.22 1.43 9.85
CA ILE A 494 -33.85 1.93 9.74
C ILE A 494 -33.88 3.46 9.78
N ASP A 495 -34.26 4.03 10.93
CA ASP A 495 -34.40 5.49 11.07
C ASP A 495 -33.12 6.20 11.54
N SER A 496 -32.08 5.46 11.94
CA SER A 496 -30.81 6.06 12.42
C SER A 496 -29.85 6.46 11.27
N PRO A 497 -29.14 7.61 11.34
CA PRO A 497 -28.08 7.97 10.39
C PRO A 497 -26.82 7.07 10.47
N ASP A 498 -26.78 6.13 11.40
CA ASP A 498 -25.63 5.24 11.58
C ASP A 498 -25.36 4.37 10.35
N LEU A 499 -24.07 4.17 10.04
CA LEU A 499 -23.62 3.32 8.93
C LEU A 499 -24.02 1.84 9.11
N TRP A 500 -24.50 1.41 10.28
CA TRP A 500 -24.82 0.02 10.59
C TRP A 500 -26.16 -0.12 11.32
N ALA A 501 -26.87 -1.22 11.12
CA ALA A 501 -28.07 -1.58 11.86
C ALA A 501 -27.91 -2.97 12.48
N SER A 502 -28.13 -3.09 13.80
CA SER A 502 -28.34 -4.39 14.45
C SER A 502 -29.70 -4.92 13.99
N LEU A 503 -29.75 -6.16 13.52
CA LEU A 503 -30.97 -6.76 13.00
C LEU A 503 -31.79 -7.47 14.10
N GLY A 504 -31.17 -7.83 15.21
CA GLY A 504 -31.80 -8.57 16.32
C GLY A 504 -31.06 -9.86 16.66
N GLN A 505 -31.59 -10.59 17.65
CA GLN A 505 -30.98 -11.79 18.25
C GLN A 505 -31.69 -13.07 17.82
N ALA A 506 -30.94 -14.11 17.44
CA ALA A 506 -31.46 -15.44 17.15
C ALA A 506 -30.69 -16.54 17.91
N SER A 507 -31.39 -17.36 18.70
CA SER A 507 -30.82 -18.53 19.38
C SER A 507 -30.65 -19.69 18.38
N LEU A 508 -29.41 -20.10 18.12
CA LEU A 508 -29.13 -21.12 17.11
C LEU A 508 -28.43 -22.34 17.72
N ASN A 509 -28.91 -23.53 17.36
CA ASN A 509 -28.35 -24.82 17.76
C ASN A 509 -26.98 -25.08 17.10
N PRO A 510 -26.00 -25.68 17.81
CA PRO A 510 -24.65 -25.94 17.31
C PRO A 510 -24.66 -26.94 16.16
N ASN A 511 -23.63 -26.89 15.32
CA ASN A 511 -23.43 -27.77 14.17
C ASN A 511 -24.59 -27.79 13.16
N THR A 512 -25.49 -26.82 13.22
CA THR A 512 -26.66 -26.72 12.33
C THR A 512 -26.40 -25.69 11.24
N THR A 513 -26.73 -26.06 10.00
CA THR A 513 -26.73 -25.13 8.87
C THR A 513 -28.05 -24.38 8.83
N TYR A 514 -27.99 -23.08 8.58
CA TYR A 514 -29.12 -22.20 8.46
C TYR A 514 -29.00 -21.35 7.19
N ILE A 515 -30.11 -20.79 6.75
CA ILE A 515 -30.23 -19.91 5.60
C ILE A 515 -30.77 -18.57 6.08
N LEU A 516 -30.01 -17.50 5.92
CA LEU A 516 -30.48 -16.15 6.16
C LEU A 516 -30.97 -15.54 4.86
N ALA A 517 -32.25 -15.21 4.81
CA ALA A 517 -32.92 -14.60 3.66
C ALA A 517 -33.28 -13.15 3.99
N ILE A 518 -32.92 -12.21 3.11
CA ILE A 518 -33.28 -10.80 3.25
C ILE A 518 -34.19 -10.37 2.10
N ASP A 519 -35.35 -9.81 2.45
CA ASP A 519 -36.29 -9.25 1.49
C ASP A 519 -35.78 -7.92 0.91
N SER A 520 -36.09 -7.69 -0.36
CA SER A 520 -35.97 -6.40 -1.07
C SER A 520 -34.58 -5.80 -1.25
N ILE A 521 -33.53 -6.61 -1.39
CA ILE A 521 -32.25 -6.09 -1.89
C ILE A 521 -31.92 -6.84 -3.18
N GLN A 522 -32.01 -6.18 -4.33
CA GLN A 522 -31.34 -6.68 -5.54
C GLN A 522 -29.86 -6.31 -5.41
N ASP A 523 -28.98 -7.31 -5.49
CA ASP A 523 -27.52 -7.19 -5.43
C ASP A 523 -26.91 -6.68 -4.09
N SER A 524 -27.21 -7.33 -2.95
CA SER A 524 -26.41 -7.21 -1.71
C SER A 524 -25.54 -8.43 -1.40
N GLY A 525 -24.43 -8.18 -0.68
CA GLY A 525 -23.61 -9.23 -0.06
C GLY A 525 -24.18 -9.77 1.27
N PRO A 526 -23.54 -10.80 1.85
CA PRO A 526 -24.00 -11.55 3.03
C PRO A 526 -24.16 -10.78 4.35
N PRO A 527 -25.35 -10.70 4.97
CA PRO A 527 -25.55 -10.24 6.33
C PRO A 527 -24.83 -11.13 7.35
N LEU A 528 -24.51 -10.53 8.48
CA LEU A 528 -23.53 -11.02 9.44
C LEU A 528 -24.19 -11.43 10.76
N MET A 529 -23.84 -12.59 11.35
CA MET A 529 -24.32 -13.05 12.68
C MET A 529 -23.20 -13.17 13.72
N VAL A 530 -23.50 -12.82 14.97
CA VAL A 530 -22.52 -12.60 16.05
C VAL A 530 -23.02 -13.16 17.38
N PRO A 531 -22.38 -14.12 18.04
CA PRO A 531 -22.92 -14.69 19.28
C PRO A 531 -23.05 -13.68 20.46
N LYS A 532 -24.21 -13.66 21.15
CA LYS A 532 -24.72 -12.71 22.18
C LYS A 532 -24.04 -12.80 23.55
N ALA A 533 -23.01 -13.60 23.76
CA ALA A 533 -22.36 -13.70 25.08
C ALA A 533 -21.63 -12.40 25.54
N GLY A 534 -22.00 -11.22 25.00
CA GLY A 534 -21.41 -9.91 25.31
C GLY A 534 -22.33 -8.69 25.17
N LEU A 535 -23.67 -8.82 25.20
CA LEU A 535 -24.56 -7.64 25.10
C LEU A 535 -24.97 -7.00 26.44
N ALA A 536 -24.72 -7.68 27.56
CA ALA A 536 -25.28 -7.28 28.87
C ALA A 536 -24.72 -5.95 29.41
N HIS A 537 -23.54 -5.50 28.96
CA HIS A 537 -22.93 -4.26 29.47
C HIS A 537 -23.36 -2.97 28.72
N LEU A 538 -23.97 -3.12 27.53
CA LEU A 538 -24.41 -2.00 26.71
C LEU A 538 -25.67 -1.31 27.27
N ILE A 539 -26.55 -2.07 27.93
CA ILE A 539 -27.86 -1.57 28.38
C ILE A 539 -27.72 -0.74 29.67
N ASP A 540 -26.89 -1.17 30.62
CA ASP A 540 -26.76 -0.52 31.93
C ASP A 540 -25.93 0.77 31.90
N THR A 541 -25.05 0.95 30.90
CA THR A 541 -24.10 2.08 30.86
C THR A 541 -24.49 3.17 29.85
N LEU A 542 -25.26 2.85 28.79
CA LEU A 542 -25.60 3.80 27.73
C LEU A 542 -27.07 4.25 27.73
N LEU A 543 -28.02 3.38 28.08
CA LEU A 543 -29.44 3.70 27.90
C LEU A 543 -30.03 4.50 29.08
N LEU A 544 -29.64 4.19 30.31
CA LEU A 544 -30.19 4.85 31.51
C LEU A 544 -29.74 6.32 31.66
N PRO A 545 -28.46 6.68 31.44
CA PRO A 545 -28.02 8.08 31.50
C PRO A 545 -28.57 8.95 30.35
N PHE A 546 -28.87 8.33 29.20
CA PHE A 546 -29.40 9.01 28.01
C PHE A 546 -30.90 9.33 28.13
N LEU A 547 -31.68 8.48 28.82
CA LEU A 547 -33.12 8.71 29.06
C LEU A 547 -33.38 9.78 30.14
N GLU A 548 -32.42 10.07 31.02
CA GLU A 548 -32.53 11.14 32.03
C GLU A 548 -32.28 12.56 31.48
N GLN A 549 -31.74 12.71 30.26
CA GLN A 549 -31.32 14.02 29.73
C GLN A 549 -32.26 14.69 28.70
N GLN A 550 -33.34 14.04 28.24
CA GLN A 550 -34.17 14.59 27.16
C GLN A 550 -35.55 15.04 27.66
N HIS A 551 -35.62 16.25 28.23
CA HIS A 551 -36.88 16.98 28.42
C HIS A 551 -37.33 17.62 27.10
N PHE A 552 -38.33 17.07 26.40
CA PHE A 552 -39.15 17.85 25.45
C PHE A 552 -40.62 17.39 25.37
N SER A 553 -41.50 18.39 25.23
CA SER A 553 -42.96 18.29 25.22
C SER A 553 -43.57 18.26 23.81
N ALA A 554 -44.86 17.90 23.79
CA ALA A 554 -45.75 17.70 22.64
C ALA A 554 -45.91 18.89 21.67
N GLU A 555 -46.37 18.55 20.44
CA GLU A 555 -46.61 19.35 19.21
C GLU A 555 -45.42 19.29 18.22
N GLN A 556 -45.49 18.80 16.97
CA GLN A 556 -46.59 18.49 16.06
C GLN A 556 -46.09 17.55 14.94
N VAL A 557 -46.92 16.56 14.63
CA VAL A 557 -46.91 15.67 13.46
C VAL A 557 -47.81 16.31 12.39
N HIS A 558 -47.43 16.30 11.10
CA HIS A 558 -48.42 16.12 10.01
C HIS A 558 -47.85 15.69 8.63
N LEU A 559 -48.25 14.46 8.28
CA LEU A 559 -48.53 13.76 7.00
C LEU A 559 -48.15 14.30 5.59
N LEU A 560 -47.52 13.36 4.85
CA LEU A 560 -47.74 12.85 3.47
C LEU A 560 -48.88 13.40 2.59
N GLY A 561 -48.57 13.57 1.29
CA GLY A 561 -49.52 13.65 0.17
C GLY A 561 -48.90 13.11 -1.14
N ILE A 562 -49.70 12.37 -1.92
CA ILE A 562 -49.34 11.42 -3.00
C ILE A 562 -49.85 11.90 -4.39
N LEU A 563 -49.09 11.57 -5.46
CA LEU A 563 -49.39 11.41 -6.92
C LEU A 563 -49.99 12.55 -7.78
N ASP A 564 -49.42 12.76 -8.98
CA ASP A 564 -50.09 12.51 -10.28
C ASP A 564 -49.07 12.42 -11.45
N LEU A 565 -49.25 11.45 -12.34
CA LEU A 565 -48.47 11.21 -13.57
C LEU A 565 -49.40 11.37 -14.76
N ASN A 566 -49.14 12.34 -15.65
CA ASN A 566 -49.77 12.35 -16.97
C ASN A 566 -48.87 12.92 -18.08
N SER A 567 -48.87 12.17 -19.18
CA SER A 567 -48.55 12.52 -20.57
C SER A 567 -47.09 12.43 -21.07
N ILE A 568 -46.91 11.43 -21.95
CA ILE A 568 -45.86 11.29 -22.96
C ILE A 568 -46.27 12.09 -24.20
N ASN A 569 -45.36 12.88 -24.81
CA ASN A 569 -45.34 13.07 -26.26
C ASN A 569 -43.99 13.59 -26.83
N SER A 570 -43.31 12.71 -27.56
CA SER A 570 -42.44 12.87 -28.75
C SER A 570 -41.63 14.16 -29.02
N LYS A 571 -40.28 14.04 -29.11
CA LYS A 571 -39.47 13.98 -30.36
C LYS A 571 -37.97 14.16 -30.07
N LEU A 572 -37.15 13.37 -30.78
CA LEU A 572 -35.68 13.38 -30.80
C LEU A 572 -35.10 14.56 -31.60
N SER A 573 -34.01 15.16 -31.11
CA SER A 573 -32.94 15.77 -31.93
C SER A 573 -31.65 15.91 -31.13
N ASP A 574 -30.52 15.68 -31.78
CA ASP A 574 -29.16 15.73 -31.21
C ASP A 574 -28.73 17.15 -30.83
N SER A 575 -28.37 17.31 -29.55
CA SER A 575 -27.53 18.35 -28.90
C SER A 575 -28.03 18.61 -27.48
N VAL A 576 -27.10 18.81 -26.54
CA VAL A 576 -27.43 19.19 -25.16
C VAL A 576 -27.90 20.66 -25.16
N HIS A 577 -29.22 20.86 -25.18
CA HIS A 577 -29.83 22.17 -24.95
C HIS A 577 -30.22 22.31 -23.48
N ILE A 578 -29.67 23.30 -22.79
CA ILE A 578 -30.17 23.78 -21.50
C ILE A 578 -31.10 24.97 -21.83
N SER A 579 -32.41 24.82 -21.64
CA SER A 579 -33.36 25.93 -21.75
C SER A 579 -33.74 26.43 -20.35
N PHE A 580 -33.79 27.75 -20.19
CA PHE A 580 -34.38 28.40 -19.03
C PHE A 580 -35.73 28.96 -19.47
N ASN A 581 -36.81 28.55 -18.81
CA ASN A 581 -38.13 29.06 -19.12
C ASN A 581 -38.47 30.16 -18.10
N GLY A 582 -38.30 31.41 -18.52
CA GLY A 582 -38.67 32.60 -17.76
C GLY A 582 -38.79 33.75 -18.75
N ASP A 583 -40.01 34.27 -18.91
CA ASP A 583 -40.29 35.48 -19.68
C ASP A 583 -39.73 36.69 -18.90
N ASP A 584 -38.42 36.94 -19.01
CA ASP A 584 -37.91 38.30 -18.83
C ASP A 584 -36.53 38.53 -19.45
N SER A 585 -36.42 39.63 -20.18
CA SER A 585 -35.27 40.01 -21.01
C SER A 585 -34.07 40.59 -20.23
N SER A 586 -33.82 40.12 -19.01
CA SER A 586 -32.84 40.73 -18.08
C SER A 586 -31.80 39.77 -17.48
N ILE A 587 -31.39 38.72 -18.20
CA ILE A 587 -30.28 37.86 -17.76
C ILE A 587 -29.04 38.11 -18.63
N VAL A 588 -28.28 39.14 -18.26
CA VAL A 588 -26.87 39.29 -18.62
C VAL A 588 -26.04 38.70 -17.49
N GLY A 589 -25.38 37.58 -17.73
CA GLY A 589 -24.27 37.12 -16.87
C GLY A 589 -24.26 35.64 -16.52
N ILE A 590 -23.91 34.78 -17.47
CA ILE A 590 -23.25 33.50 -17.19
C ILE A 590 -22.01 33.45 -18.09
N THR A 591 -20.82 33.62 -17.49
CA THR A 591 -19.59 33.86 -18.26
C THR A 591 -18.56 32.74 -18.21
N ARG A 592 -18.87 31.53 -17.70
CA ARG A 592 -18.02 30.33 -17.92
C ARG A 592 -18.63 29.04 -17.38
N VAL A 593 -18.82 28.07 -18.29
CA VAL A 593 -18.74 26.64 -17.98
C VAL A 593 -17.25 26.28 -18.11
N LYS A 594 -16.65 25.70 -17.07
CA LYS A 594 -15.26 25.24 -17.13
C LYS A 594 -15.26 23.71 -17.11
N ILE A 595 -15.05 23.12 -18.27
CA ILE A 595 -14.70 21.70 -18.38
C ILE A 595 -13.28 21.57 -17.83
N LEU A 596 -13.07 20.71 -16.84
CA LEU A 596 -11.74 20.42 -16.29
C LEU A 596 -11.20 19.23 -17.07
N ASP A 597 -10.34 19.50 -18.06
CA ASP A 597 -9.80 18.51 -18.99
C ASP A 597 -8.89 17.44 -18.34
N ASP A 598 -8.61 17.50 -17.04
CA ASP A 598 -7.61 16.65 -16.35
C ASP A 598 -8.17 15.74 -15.25
N THR A 599 -9.46 15.40 -15.27
CA THR A 599 -9.93 14.23 -14.49
C THR A 599 -9.77 12.97 -15.35
N PRO A 600 -9.11 11.88 -14.86
CA PRO A 600 -8.85 10.68 -15.67
C PRO A 600 -10.11 9.93 -16.17
N GLU A 601 -11.31 10.41 -15.84
CA GLU A 601 -12.58 9.76 -16.14
C GLU A 601 -13.67 10.73 -16.66
N GLY A 602 -13.31 11.92 -17.17
CA GLY A 602 -14.27 12.78 -17.87
C GLY A 602 -15.42 13.29 -16.99
N ALA A 603 -15.14 13.69 -15.75
CA ALA A 603 -16.17 14.22 -14.85
C ALA A 603 -16.59 15.65 -15.23
N ALA A 604 -17.90 15.87 -15.38
CA ALA A 604 -18.48 17.20 -15.56
C ALA A 604 -18.87 17.80 -14.22
N HIS A 605 -18.28 18.95 -13.87
CA HIS A 605 -18.63 19.70 -12.66
C HIS A 605 -19.54 20.87 -13.05
N LEU A 606 -20.78 20.86 -12.56
CA LEU A 606 -21.71 21.97 -12.75
C LEU A 606 -21.94 22.69 -11.42
N VAL A 607 -21.50 23.95 -11.34
CA VAL A 607 -21.69 24.81 -10.17
C VAL A 607 -22.65 25.93 -10.56
N ILE A 608 -23.87 25.92 -10.01
CA ILE A 608 -24.88 26.95 -10.25
C ILE A 608 -25.03 27.80 -8.99
N PRO A 609 -24.65 29.09 -9.01
CA PRO A 609 -24.93 29.98 -7.89
C PRO A 609 -26.43 30.35 -7.90
N LEU A 610 -27.19 29.78 -6.97
CA LEU A 610 -28.64 29.89 -6.88
C LEU A 610 -29.16 31.27 -6.44
N SER A 611 -28.29 32.14 -5.93
CA SER A 611 -28.66 33.47 -5.40
C SER A 611 -29.15 34.48 -6.46
N LYS A 612 -29.41 34.04 -7.70
CA LYS A 612 -29.81 34.90 -8.83
C LYS A 612 -30.95 34.32 -9.68
N MET A 613 -31.61 33.23 -9.27
CA MET A 613 -32.72 32.65 -10.03
C MET A 613 -34.07 32.93 -9.36
N PRO A 614 -35.07 33.46 -10.08
CA PRO A 614 -36.31 33.95 -9.47
C PRO A 614 -37.30 32.85 -9.00
N ASP A 615 -37.26 31.63 -9.57
CA ASP A 615 -38.35 30.66 -9.39
C ASP A 615 -37.95 29.28 -8.81
N ASN A 616 -36.77 29.16 -8.17
CA ASN A 616 -36.33 28.01 -7.35
C ASN A 616 -36.52 26.58 -7.91
N THR A 617 -36.72 26.42 -9.23
CA THR A 617 -36.99 25.12 -9.86
C THR A 617 -35.94 24.85 -10.94
N ILE A 618 -35.18 23.76 -10.81
CA ILE A 618 -34.21 23.30 -11.80
C ILE A 618 -34.75 22.00 -12.42
N SER A 619 -34.92 21.98 -13.74
CA SER A 619 -35.15 20.75 -14.51
C SER A 619 -33.96 20.51 -15.42
N MET A 620 -33.37 19.31 -15.34
CA MET A 620 -32.21 18.93 -16.13
C MET A 620 -32.46 17.55 -16.76
N THR A 621 -32.30 17.46 -18.09
CA THR A 621 -32.41 16.20 -18.83
C THR A 621 -31.04 15.86 -19.41
N LEU A 622 -30.46 14.72 -19.01
CA LEU A 622 -29.18 14.21 -19.50
C LEU A 622 -29.44 13.00 -20.38
N ASN A 623 -29.26 13.15 -21.69
CA ASN A 623 -29.23 12.04 -22.64
C ASN A 623 -27.78 11.88 -23.14
N SER A 624 -27.07 10.84 -22.73
CA SER A 624 -25.85 10.40 -23.44
C SER A 624 -25.93 8.92 -23.75
N GLU A 625 -25.69 8.57 -25.01
CA GLU A 625 -25.53 7.17 -25.45
C GLU A 625 -24.08 6.67 -25.32
N GLU A 626 -23.14 7.55 -24.96
CA GLU A 626 -21.74 7.19 -24.69
C GLU A 626 -21.42 7.26 -23.20
N ASN A 627 -20.65 6.27 -22.72
CA ASN A 627 -20.18 6.10 -21.34
C ASN A 627 -19.45 7.34 -20.81
N LEU A 628 -20.19 8.30 -20.24
CA LEU A 628 -19.64 9.36 -19.40
C LEU A 628 -19.36 8.78 -18.02
N GLY A 629 -18.14 9.01 -17.51
CA GLY A 629 -17.70 8.51 -16.21
C GLY A 629 -18.54 9.05 -15.04
N ASN A 630 -19.31 8.14 -14.46
CA ASN A 630 -19.63 7.86 -13.05
C ASN A 630 -19.90 8.96 -11.98
N TYR A 631 -19.76 10.26 -12.21
CA TYR A 631 -19.99 11.22 -11.12
C TYR A 631 -20.60 12.56 -11.57
N LEU A 632 -21.82 12.85 -11.09
CA LEU A 632 -22.44 14.17 -11.10
C LEU A 632 -22.46 14.70 -9.66
N PHE A 633 -21.69 15.75 -9.38
CA PHE A 633 -21.71 16.41 -8.08
C PHE A 633 -22.48 17.73 -8.19
N ILE A 634 -23.61 17.82 -7.50
CA ILE A 634 -24.38 19.06 -7.33
C ILE A 634 -24.05 19.59 -5.93
N TYR A 635 -23.48 20.78 -5.85
CA TYR A 635 -23.21 21.44 -4.58
C TYR A 635 -24.27 22.53 -4.35
N GLU A 636 -25.00 22.44 -3.25
CA GLU A 636 -25.91 23.51 -2.80
C GLU A 636 -25.12 24.56 -2.01
N VAL A 637 -25.32 25.83 -2.34
CA VAL A 637 -24.79 26.96 -1.55
C VAL A 637 -25.95 27.88 -1.23
N GLY A 638 -26.63 27.62 -0.11
CA GLY A 638 -27.68 28.47 0.46
C GLY A 638 -28.92 27.68 0.93
N ASN A 639 -29.63 28.23 1.91
CA ASN A 639 -30.83 27.61 2.49
C ASN A 639 -32.06 27.95 1.63
N SER A 640 -32.48 27.07 0.71
CA SER A 640 -33.88 26.80 0.28
C SER A 640 -33.99 26.33 -1.18
N VAL A 641 -34.00 25.02 -1.39
CA VAL A 641 -34.56 24.38 -2.59
C VAL A 641 -35.85 23.68 -2.19
N SER A 642 -36.98 24.03 -2.82
CA SER A 642 -38.29 23.44 -2.49
C SER A 642 -38.56 22.11 -3.21
N SER A 643 -37.91 21.85 -4.35
CA SER A 643 -37.89 20.52 -4.97
C SER A 643 -36.79 20.40 -6.03
N LEU A 644 -36.15 19.23 -6.11
CA LEU A 644 -35.22 18.84 -7.16
C LEU A 644 -35.82 17.63 -7.89
N LYS A 645 -36.05 17.73 -9.21
CA LYS A 645 -36.57 16.62 -10.02
C LYS A 645 -35.49 16.15 -10.99
N ILE A 646 -35.03 14.92 -10.83
CA ILE A 646 -34.07 14.27 -11.71
C ILE A 646 -34.79 13.11 -12.41
N GLU A 647 -34.81 13.11 -13.75
CA GLU A 647 -35.48 12.07 -14.54
C GLU A 647 -34.45 11.31 -15.41
N ASN A 648 -34.66 9.99 -15.56
CA ASN A 648 -33.89 9.08 -16.44
C ASN A 648 -32.38 8.89 -16.13
N LEU A 649 -32.03 8.56 -14.88
CA LEU A 649 -30.67 8.05 -14.56
C LEU A 649 -30.66 6.52 -14.57
N ASN A 650 -29.85 5.92 -15.43
CA ASN A 650 -29.65 4.47 -15.49
C ASN A 650 -28.18 4.15 -15.23
N PHE A 651 -27.84 3.75 -14.00
CA PHE A 651 -26.49 3.32 -13.63
C PHE A 651 -26.45 1.82 -13.35
N ASN A 652 -25.60 1.09 -14.07
CA ASN A 652 -25.21 -0.26 -13.70
C ASN A 652 -23.99 -0.21 -12.77
N PHE A 653 -24.22 -0.10 -11.46
CA PHE A 653 -23.16 -0.32 -10.47
C PHE A 653 -23.18 -1.77 -9.98
N LYS A 654 -21.99 -2.35 -9.78
CA LYS A 654 -21.82 -3.56 -8.97
C LYS A 654 -21.39 -3.16 -7.56
N PRO A 655 -22.29 -3.13 -6.56
CA PRO A 655 -21.92 -2.80 -5.19
C PRO A 655 -21.07 -3.91 -4.55
N GLN A 656 -20.15 -3.53 -3.67
CA GLN A 656 -19.44 -4.45 -2.78
C GLN A 656 -19.79 -4.11 -1.33
N LEU A 657 -20.49 -5.03 -0.64
CA LEU A 657 -20.70 -4.96 0.80
C LEU A 657 -19.57 -5.70 1.54
N LYS A 658 -19.18 -5.18 2.71
CA LYS A 658 -18.06 -5.63 3.55
C LYS A 658 -18.54 -5.74 5.01
N PHE A 659 -18.08 -6.73 5.78
CA PHE A 659 -18.69 -7.14 7.07
C PHE A 659 -17.65 -7.47 8.17
N ALA A 660 -17.99 -7.32 9.47
CA ALA A 660 -17.12 -7.66 10.63
C ALA A 660 -17.89 -8.33 11.80
N PHE A 661 -17.36 -9.41 12.39
CA PHE A 661 -17.94 -10.35 13.38
C PHE A 661 -17.18 -10.30 14.70
N LYS A 662 -17.82 -10.20 15.89
CA LYS A 662 -17.12 -10.22 17.21
C LYS A 662 -17.54 -11.42 18.08
N ASN A 663 -16.66 -12.39 18.34
CA ASN A 663 -16.94 -13.47 19.29
C ASN A 663 -16.64 -12.94 20.71
N SER A 664 -17.66 -12.77 21.57
CA SER A 664 -17.45 -12.31 22.94
C SER A 664 -17.45 -13.49 23.90
N VAL A 665 -16.32 -13.71 24.58
CA VAL A 665 -16.24 -14.53 25.78
C VAL A 665 -16.50 -13.60 26.97
N ASP A 666 -17.28 -14.09 27.93
CA ASP A 666 -17.77 -13.38 29.13
C ASP A 666 -16.77 -12.34 29.69
N SER A 667 -17.14 -11.05 29.60
CA SER A 667 -16.25 -9.88 29.68
C SER A 667 -15.81 -9.49 31.10
N THR A 668 -15.93 -10.39 32.07
CA THR A 668 -15.53 -10.14 33.47
C THR A 668 -14.06 -10.47 33.75
N ASN A 669 -13.38 -11.15 32.82
CA ASN A 669 -11.93 -11.32 32.83
C ASN A 669 -11.32 -10.43 31.74
N LEU A 670 -10.20 -9.79 32.05
CA LEU A 670 -9.48 -8.95 31.09
C LEU A 670 -9.30 -9.73 29.77
N PRO A 671 -9.70 -9.16 28.62
CA PRO A 671 -9.75 -9.87 27.34
C PRO A 671 -8.37 -10.31 26.84
N ILE A 672 -7.33 -9.71 27.43
CA ILE A 672 -5.93 -10.08 27.26
C ILE A 672 -5.27 -10.43 28.59
N THR A 673 -4.41 -11.43 28.53
CA THR A 673 -3.48 -11.75 29.61
C THR A 673 -2.07 -11.52 29.08
N PRO A 674 -1.35 -10.48 29.55
CA PRO A 674 0.06 -10.31 29.27
C PRO A 674 0.83 -11.56 29.69
N LEU A 675 1.75 -12.02 28.85
CA LEU A 675 2.58 -13.18 29.15
C LEU A 675 4.00 -12.74 29.49
N GLU A 676 4.63 -13.45 30.43
CA GLU A 676 6.05 -13.31 30.67
C GLU A 676 6.85 -13.89 29.50
N PHE A 677 7.87 -13.17 29.07
CA PHE A 677 8.77 -13.63 28.03
C PHE A 677 10.21 -13.18 28.30
N THR A 678 11.16 -13.93 27.76
CA THR A 678 12.57 -13.58 27.72
C THR A 678 13.00 -13.49 26.26
N ALA A 679 13.44 -12.33 25.81
CA ALA A 679 14.10 -12.19 24.51
C ALA A 679 15.52 -12.75 24.61
N LEU A 680 15.80 -13.84 23.90
CA LEU A 680 17.15 -14.41 23.79
C LEU A 680 17.98 -13.61 22.77
N ASP A 681 17.32 -13.17 21.71
CA ASP A 681 17.78 -12.13 20.79
C ASP A 681 16.57 -11.38 20.19
N TYR A 682 16.80 -10.54 19.17
CA TYR A 682 15.75 -9.72 18.53
C TYR A 682 14.77 -10.55 17.66
N LEU A 683 15.00 -11.85 17.48
CA LEU A 683 14.23 -12.77 16.64
C LEU A 683 13.97 -14.13 17.30
N HIS A 684 14.35 -14.30 18.56
CA HIS A 684 14.14 -15.50 19.36
C HIS A 684 13.63 -15.12 20.73
N TYR A 685 12.40 -15.52 21.02
CA TYR A 685 11.72 -15.31 22.30
C TYR A 685 11.40 -16.65 22.95
N LYS A 686 11.57 -16.69 24.27
CA LYS A 686 11.03 -17.75 25.10
C LYS A 686 9.85 -17.19 25.89
N VAL A 687 8.66 -17.74 25.67
CA VAL A 687 7.40 -17.28 26.25
C VAL A 687 6.89 -18.32 27.23
N THR A 688 6.55 -17.90 28.44
CA THR A 688 5.99 -18.78 29.46
C THR A 688 4.47 -18.59 29.50
N VAL A 689 3.73 -19.64 29.14
CA VAL A 689 2.26 -19.61 29.08
C VAL A 689 1.66 -20.42 30.22
N PRO A 690 0.92 -19.79 31.16
CA PRO A 690 0.21 -20.52 32.19
C PRO A 690 -0.85 -21.45 31.62
N ARG A 691 -1.10 -22.60 32.26
CA ARG A 691 -2.04 -23.61 31.76
C ARG A 691 -3.48 -23.09 31.56
N ASP A 692 -3.93 -22.11 32.35
CA ASP A 692 -5.25 -21.49 32.20
C ASP A 692 -5.34 -20.53 31.00
N GLN A 693 -4.22 -20.27 30.33
CA GLN A 693 -4.12 -19.55 29.06
C GLN A 693 -4.07 -20.47 27.84
N LEU A 694 -4.22 -21.78 28.01
CA LEU A 694 -4.44 -22.71 26.91
C LEU A 694 -5.85 -22.52 26.31
N ASN A 695 -6.02 -23.00 25.07
CA ASN A 695 -7.18 -22.80 24.21
C ASN A 695 -7.44 -21.32 23.84
N LYS A 696 -6.39 -20.50 23.90
CA LYS A 696 -6.39 -19.08 23.53
C LYS A 696 -5.47 -18.82 22.34
N HIS A 697 -5.59 -17.63 21.78
CA HIS A 697 -4.70 -17.16 20.72
C HIS A 697 -3.47 -16.50 21.35
N LEU A 698 -2.30 -17.12 21.22
CA LEU A 698 -1.03 -16.48 21.49
C LEU A 698 -0.77 -15.45 20.41
N VAL A 699 -0.48 -14.21 20.82
CA VAL A 699 -0.13 -13.12 19.91
C VAL A 699 1.24 -12.59 20.31
N ILE A 700 2.14 -12.47 19.33
CA ILE A 700 3.37 -11.70 19.46
C ILE A 700 3.25 -10.45 18.61
N ASN A 701 3.46 -9.31 19.26
CA ASN A 701 3.36 -8.00 18.66
C ASN A 701 4.60 -7.65 17.83
N GLN A 702 4.92 -8.53 16.88
CA GLN A 702 5.99 -8.42 15.88
C GLN A 702 5.40 -8.47 14.48
N GLY A 703 6.04 -7.80 13.52
CA GLY A 703 5.59 -7.80 12.12
C GLY A 703 5.33 -9.22 11.60
N TYR A 704 4.16 -9.45 11.02
CA TYR A 704 3.77 -10.77 10.52
C TYR A 704 4.71 -11.18 9.40
N ALA A 705 5.25 -12.39 9.53
CA ALA A 705 5.99 -13.02 8.47
C ALA A 705 5.79 -14.54 8.58
N PRO A 706 5.48 -15.26 7.50
CA PRO A 706 5.13 -16.69 7.52
C PRO A 706 6.27 -17.62 7.96
N TYR A 707 7.42 -17.05 8.32
CA TYR A 707 8.61 -17.77 8.75
C TYR A 707 8.90 -17.64 10.25
N TRP A 708 8.00 -16.98 11.00
CA TRP A 708 7.95 -17.11 12.44
C TRP A 708 7.47 -18.51 12.81
N GLN A 709 8.16 -19.15 13.74
CA GLN A 709 7.86 -20.51 14.16
C GLN A 709 7.79 -20.54 15.68
N ALA A 710 6.66 -20.99 16.22
CA ALA A 710 6.51 -21.33 17.63
C ALA A 710 6.70 -22.83 17.82
N SER A 711 7.39 -23.24 18.89
CA SER A 711 7.61 -24.64 19.20
C SER A 711 7.61 -24.89 20.70
N VAL A 712 7.19 -26.09 21.09
CA VAL A 712 7.21 -26.58 22.47
C VAL A 712 8.03 -27.86 22.50
N ASN A 713 9.10 -27.89 23.30
CA ASN A 713 10.02 -29.02 23.38
C ASN A 713 10.52 -29.50 21.99
N GLY A 714 10.72 -28.55 21.06
CA GLY A 714 11.16 -28.82 19.68
C GLY A 714 10.06 -29.26 18.70
N LYS A 715 8.82 -29.48 19.17
CA LYS A 715 7.66 -29.74 18.29
C LYS A 715 7.05 -28.42 17.83
N VAL A 716 6.91 -28.24 16.53
CA VAL A 716 6.39 -27.02 15.90
C VAL A 716 4.88 -26.91 16.05
N LEU A 717 4.38 -25.71 16.32
CA LEU A 717 2.94 -25.40 16.27
C LEU A 717 2.52 -25.15 14.82
N GLU A 718 1.56 -25.94 14.32
CA GLU A 718 1.15 -25.91 12.91
C GLU A 718 0.25 -24.71 12.55
N ASP A 719 -0.41 -24.10 13.54
CA ASP A 719 -1.39 -23.03 13.35
C ASP A 719 -0.79 -21.62 13.43
N HIS A 720 0.23 -21.31 12.62
CA HIS A 720 0.71 -19.93 12.48
C HIS A 720 -0.16 -19.14 11.51
N TYR A 721 -0.68 -17.98 11.94
CA TYR A 721 -1.51 -17.12 11.09
C TYR A 721 -1.29 -15.64 11.38
N PRO A 722 -1.61 -14.75 10.42
CA PRO A 722 -1.60 -13.32 10.65
C PRO A 722 -2.76 -12.94 11.57
N VAL A 723 -2.43 -12.50 12.77
CA VAL A 723 -3.34 -11.76 13.63
C VAL A 723 -3.31 -10.32 13.17
N ASN A 724 -4.46 -9.67 13.08
CA ASN A 724 -4.51 -8.25 12.79
C ASN A 724 -3.84 -7.89 11.44
N LEU A 725 -3.65 -8.85 10.53
CA LEU A 725 -2.92 -8.72 9.26
C LEU A 725 -1.46 -8.28 9.36
N TYR A 726 -0.98 -7.95 10.56
CA TYR A 726 0.33 -7.36 10.78
C TYR A 726 1.10 -8.03 11.92
N VAL A 727 0.47 -8.87 12.75
CA VAL A 727 1.14 -9.60 13.84
C VAL A 727 1.03 -11.10 13.70
N ASN A 728 1.90 -11.80 14.40
CA ASN A 728 1.95 -13.25 14.38
C ASN A 728 1.09 -13.79 15.50
N GLY A 729 0.29 -14.82 15.20
CA GLY A 729 -0.39 -15.56 16.23
C GLY A 729 -0.43 -17.06 15.99
N TRP A 730 -0.70 -17.77 17.09
CA TRP A 730 -0.86 -19.21 17.15
C TRP A 730 -2.04 -19.56 18.04
N TYR A 731 -2.79 -20.60 17.69
CA TYR A 731 -3.80 -21.15 18.57
C TYR A 731 -3.17 -22.20 19.49
N LEU A 732 -3.35 -22.04 20.80
CA LEU A 732 -2.76 -22.94 21.79
C LEU A 732 -3.74 -24.06 22.15
N ASP A 733 -3.89 -25.08 21.30
CA ASP A 733 -4.74 -26.23 21.60
C ASP A 733 -4.15 -27.08 22.75
N GLU A 734 -4.89 -27.24 23.86
CA GLU A 734 -4.45 -28.08 24.98
C GLU A 734 -4.06 -29.50 24.54
N LYS A 735 -4.72 -30.05 23.51
CA LYS A 735 -4.43 -31.39 22.98
C LYS A 735 -3.08 -31.48 22.30
N ALA A 736 -2.59 -30.39 21.71
CA ALA A 736 -1.28 -30.37 21.06
C ALA A 736 -0.13 -30.60 22.06
N PHE A 737 -0.42 -30.41 23.35
CA PHE A 737 0.51 -30.44 24.47
C PHE A 737 0.36 -31.63 25.41
N GLU A 738 -0.52 -32.60 25.13
CA GLU A 738 -0.68 -33.81 25.98
C GLU A 738 0.63 -34.61 26.12
N ASP A 739 1.50 -34.56 25.11
CA ASP A 739 2.82 -35.22 25.12
C ASP A 739 3.94 -34.33 25.68
N ALA A 740 3.69 -33.03 25.91
CA ALA A 740 4.67 -32.11 26.46
C ALA A 740 4.67 -32.22 27.99
N ALA A 741 5.81 -32.58 28.57
CA ALA A 741 5.97 -32.55 30.02
C ALA A 741 5.85 -31.11 30.52
N PHE A 742 4.69 -30.73 31.06
CA PHE A 742 4.51 -29.48 31.78
C PHE A 742 5.42 -29.49 33.00
N ASN A 743 6.39 -28.58 33.05
CA ASN A 743 7.06 -28.25 34.30
C ASN A 743 6.17 -27.25 35.03
N ASP A 744 5.67 -27.64 36.20
CA ASP A 744 5.10 -26.69 37.17
C ASP A 744 3.96 -25.79 36.65
N SER A 745 2.97 -26.36 35.95
CA SER A 745 1.76 -25.68 35.45
C SER A 745 1.95 -24.67 34.32
N ASN A 746 3.17 -24.51 33.81
CA ASN A 746 3.49 -23.57 32.73
C ASN A 746 4.01 -24.31 31.48
N LEU A 747 3.79 -23.67 30.33
CA LEU A 747 4.23 -24.12 29.03
C LEU A 747 5.27 -23.14 28.49
N ASP A 748 6.50 -23.60 28.30
CA ASP A 748 7.55 -22.82 27.66
C ASP A 748 7.44 -22.97 26.13
N ILE A 749 7.24 -21.85 25.44
CA ILE A 749 7.15 -21.77 23.97
C ILE A 749 8.37 -21.02 23.43
N ASP A 750 9.13 -21.68 22.55
CA ASP A 750 10.22 -21.07 21.78
C ASP A 750 9.67 -20.50 20.48
N ILE A 751 9.76 -19.18 20.29
CA ILE A 751 9.33 -18.47 19.08
C ILE A 751 10.57 -17.93 18.35
N ILE A 752 10.80 -18.39 17.12
CA ILE A 752 12.01 -18.10 16.32
C ILE A 752 11.65 -17.61 14.91
N TYR A 753 12.36 -16.60 14.40
CA TYR A 753 12.26 -16.18 12.99
C TYR A 753 13.28 -16.91 12.10
N LEU A 754 12.81 -17.89 11.32
CA LEU A 754 13.65 -18.76 10.47
C LEU A 754 14.53 -18.05 9.42
N PRO A 755 14.15 -16.93 8.78
CA PRO A 755 14.96 -16.33 7.74
C PRO A 755 16.30 -15.83 8.25
N ASN A 756 16.44 -15.52 9.54
CA ASN A 756 17.73 -15.19 10.14
C ASN A 756 18.65 -16.42 10.23
N LEU A 757 18.07 -17.58 10.53
CA LEU A 757 18.77 -18.86 10.45
C LEU A 757 19.22 -19.14 9.00
N TYR A 758 18.34 -18.92 8.02
CA TYR A 758 18.68 -19.08 6.61
C TYR A 758 19.68 -18.06 6.08
N ALA A 759 19.63 -16.81 6.54
CA ALA A 759 20.61 -15.78 6.21
C ALA A 759 21.99 -16.19 6.73
N THR A 760 22.05 -16.71 7.96
CA THR A 760 23.26 -17.27 8.56
C THR A 760 23.80 -18.44 7.71
N TYR A 761 22.95 -19.36 7.28
CA TYR A 761 23.34 -20.43 6.35
C TYR A 761 23.80 -19.90 4.99
N GLY A 762 23.15 -18.87 4.46
CA GLY A 762 23.53 -18.22 3.20
C GLY A 762 24.92 -17.59 3.26
N VAL A 763 25.28 -16.98 4.41
CA VAL A 763 26.63 -16.49 4.66
C VAL A 763 27.63 -17.65 4.67
N TYR A 764 27.32 -18.75 5.36
CA TYR A 764 28.19 -19.93 5.35
C TYR A 764 28.38 -20.53 3.95
N ILE A 765 27.30 -20.69 3.17
CA ILE A 765 27.37 -21.18 1.79
C ILE A 765 28.21 -20.25 0.91
N THR A 766 28.04 -18.93 1.06
CA THR A 766 28.80 -17.93 0.30
C THR A 766 30.30 -18.00 0.63
N VAL A 767 30.65 -18.01 1.92
CA VAL A 767 32.04 -18.13 2.38
C VAL A 767 32.66 -19.44 1.89
N LEU A 768 31.96 -20.56 2.05
CA LEU A 768 32.42 -21.86 1.55
C LEU A 768 32.58 -21.88 0.02
N GLY A 769 31.68 -21.23 -0.71
CA GLY A 769 31.76 -21.07 -2.16
C GLY A 769 32.97 -20.25 -2.61
N TYR A 770 33.29 -19.16 -1.92
CA TYR A 770 34.51 -18.38 -2.18
C TYR A 770 35.78 -19.19 -1.90
N VAL A 771 35.82 -19.90 -0.76
CA VAL A 771 36.94 -20.79 -0.42
C VAL A 771 37.13 -21.86 -1.49
N PHE A 772 36.03 -22.50 -1.93
CA PHE A 772 36.07 -23.48 -3.01
C PHE A 772 36.62 -22.90 -4.32
N CYS A 773 36.16 -21.72 -4.74
CA CYS A 773 36.65 -21.03 -5.93
C CYS A 773 38.15 -20.71 -5.84
N ILE A 774 38.62 -20.23 -4.68
CA ILE A 774 40.04 -19.94 -4.45
C ILE A 774 40.86 -21.24 -4.55
N VAL A 775 40.43 -22.30 -3.87
CA VAL A 775 41.10 -23.61 -3.92
C VAL A 775 41.12 -24.16 -5.35
N TYR A 776 40.02 -24.03 -6.09
CA TYR A 776 39.94 -24.45 -7.50
C TYR A 776 40.90 -23.65 -8.38
N LEU A 777 40.95 -22.32 -8.23
CA LEU A 777 41.87 -21.48 -8.99
C LEU A 777 43.33 -21.79 -8.66
N ILE A 778 43.66 -22.02 -7.38
CA ILE A 778 44.98 -22.48 -6.93
C ILE A 778 45.30 -23.82 -7.62
N PHE A 779 44.40 -24.78 -7.57
CA PHE A 779 44.58 -26.09 -8.19
C PHE A 779 44.78 -26.02 -9.70
N VAL A 780 43.99 -25.19 -10.41
CA VAL A 780 44.14 -24.96 -11.85
C VAL A 780 45.45 -24.26 -12.18
N SER A 781 45.87 -23.30 -11.36
CA SER A 781 47.15 -22.58 -11.53
C SER A 781 48.37 -23.48 -11.32
N PHE A 782 48.23 -24.51 -10.48
CA PHE A 782 49.27 -25.51 -10.24
C PHE A 782 49.23 -26.69 -11.22
N ARG A 783 48.24 -26.77 -12.13
CA ARG A 783 48.34 -27.74 -13.23
C ARG A 783 49.52 -27.31 -14.10
N PRO A 784 50.55 -28.15 -14.29
CA PRO A 784 51.64 -27.82 -15.18
C PRO A 784 51.04 -27.53 -16.55
N LEU A 785 51.25 -26.32 -17.06
CA LEU A 785 50.99 -26.01 -18.44
C LEU A 785 51.81 -27.00 -19.24
N THR A 786 51.18 -28.07 -19.73
CA THR A 786 51.74 -28.88 -20.80
C THR A 786 51.79 -27.96 -22.01
N ILE A 787 52.87 -27.17 -22.08
CA ILE A 787 53.30 -26.51 -23.28
C ILE A 787 53.55 -27.67 -24.23
N LYS A 788 52.57 -27.95 -25.11
CA LYS A 788 52.84 -28.78 -26.27
C LYS A 788 53.94 -28.04 -27.01
N THR A 789 55.16 -28.54 -26.89
CA THR A 789 56.24 -28.16 -27.80
C THR A 789 55.68 -28.38 -29.21
N PRO A 790 55.69 -27.37 -30.08
CA PRO A 790 55.25 -27.56 -31.45
C PRO A 790 56.09 -28.69 -32.04
N SER A 791 55.43 -29.75 -32.53
CA SER A 791 56.09 -30.82 -33.25
C SER A 791 56.69 -30.21 -34.52
N ASN A 792 58.02 -30.25 -34.63
CA ASN A 792 58.79 -29.88 -35.81
C ASN A 792 58.32 -30.61 -37.06
#